data_AF-A0A8T2TCJ5-F1
#
_entry.id   AF-A0A8T2TCJ5-F1
#
_cell.length_a   1.000
_cell.length_b   1.000
_cell.length_c   1.000
_cell.angle_alpha   90.00
_cell.angle_beta   90.00
_cell.angle_gamma   90.00
#
_symmetry.space_group_name_H-M   'P 1'
#
loop_
_entity.id
_entity.type
_entity.pdbx_description
1 polymer ?
#
loop_
_entity_poly.entity_id
_entity_poly.type
_entity_poly.pdbx_seq_one_letter_code
_entity_poly.pdbx_strand_id
1 'polypeptide(L)'
;MDHLESSSFLLKVIPFGNEKAAVISYKTALRSAEKASFYESVAGGLGMGAILFFTFNMYGALLWFGAQMIIQGNYTGGNVMTILFSIIIGTGALGQSTPSLSAIAAGSVAANKMLKVINRVPAMDVTGKGGQRLEPLTGHIHFKNISFTYPSRPGHQVLNKFSLEIPPCTVAALVGQSGCGKSTVACLLERFYDPLSGEVLIDGIDLKKLNLSCYRHQVGLVSQDPVLLGASIRDNIAYGREDATEDEIQAALKLANASDFVMKLPQGLDTLVGQGGLQLSGGQKQRIAIARTVLKDPRILILDEATSSLDAESEAVVHAALEQIQMNRTSLIIAHRLITVIHAHTIALMHNGTIIEQGTYDELMEKQDGAFIQLINAGNRIKDDKEEQSVSIDDDTLQTNNEISSTHQVLTCSRPRHVRKISSARSLSFGSVMSLGSIYVEDPELCCNNISLKSPAQCSHFIRLLTYNKPELLIILLGCLAAALNGAVMPVVGLLFANIIYTFYQPLDKIQDGCLAWIHMFIVIACASLLLVPLQNVFFCVAGEKLVRRIRILTFHNVLHQRMKWFDDPENNSAIVSSRLLHDASYVRSLVGDAMALVVQNLSTVTVGLFIAMSTCWQLALLFIGLLPCYGLDAISQVKLGETFDKKAKAMYDATGQIAHEALSSIRTVASFCAEKKVIDLFKHKSMDCVNAGIHRALIGGFGLGMSYIVMYGSLSLSFWVGGLLVFAGKVTFDGFIKTFFAIELSAFAVALSVAFAPDIGRVRPAVASIFSMLDLKCEDLSTGIKLKRLKGEVKFQNVHFTYPSRPDSQIFKDLCFTVEAGKTVAIVGESGCGKSTALSLLQRLYDPQDGCILLDKVDIKQLQVRWLRRQIGLVSQEPFLFNDTIRANIKYGLGGDSDLSEEELHRAAEIANAHKFISSLPSGYESTVGEKGVQLSGGQKQRIAIARAMVRDPRILLLDEATSALDSESELHVQNALENAAIGRTTLVVAHRLGTVRNASMIIVLKNGCVAEQGTHEELLAHEDGLYATLVRISSKTETSTAEVS
;
A
#
# COMPACT_ATOMS: atom_id res chain seq x y z
N MET A 1 11.64 -9.48 -5.10
CA MET A 1 11.30 -8.24 -4.37
C MET A 1 9.95 -8.37 -3.67
N ASP A 2 9.04 -9.19 -4.20
CA ASP A 2 7.75 -9.62 -3.64
C ASP A 2 7.77 -10.17 -2.19
N HIS A 3 8.95 -10.37 -1.56
CA HIS A 3 9.06 -10.80 -0.16
C HIS A 3 9.03 -9.63 0.84
N LEU A 4 9.29 -8.40 0.39
CA LEU A 4 9.36 -7.21 1.26
C LEU A 4 8.00 -6.53 1.48
N GLU A 5 6.94 -6.97 0.78
CA GLU A 5 5.66 -6.26 0.72
C GLU A 5 4.72 -6.46 1.92
N SER A 6 5.02 -7.37 2.85
CA SER A 6 4.18 -7.51 4.06
C SER A 6 4.80 -6.78 5.25
N SER A 7 4.02 -5.93 5.91
CA SER A 7 4.27 -5.35 7.24
C SER A 7 4.68 -6.39 8.28
N SER A 8 4.25 -7.63 8.04
CA SER A 8 4.56 -8.78 8.85
C SER A 8 5.96 -9.37 8.63
N PHE A 9 6.67 -9.03 7.54
CA PHE A 9 7.98 -9.64 7.24
C PHE A 9 9.01 -9.31 8.32
N LEU A 10 9.14 -8.05 8.73
CA LEU A 10 10.18 -7.63 9.69
C LEU A 10 9.88 -8.10 11.12
N LEU A 11 8.62 -7.95 11.56
CA LEU A 11 8.08 -8.50 12.82
C LEU A 11 8.33 -10.01 12.97
N LYS A 12 8.38 -10.72 11.84
CA LYS A 12 8.52 -12.18 11.80
C LYS A 12 9.91 -12.65 11.37
N VAL A 13 10.85 -11.74 11.11
CA VAL A 13 12.26 -12.00 10.78
C VAL A 13 13.16 -11.74 11.99
N ILE A 14 12.89 -10.64 12.71
CA ILE A 14 13.65 -10.16 13.88
C ILE A 14 13.68 -11.18 15.05
N PRO A 15 12.58 -11.89 15.37
CA PRO A 15 12.60 -12.95 16.39
C PRO A 15 13.58 -14.08 16.07
N PHE A 16 13.86 -14.31 14.78
CA PHE A 16 14.73 -15.39 14.33
C PHE A 16 16.20 -14.97 14.20
N GLY A 17 16.57 -13.69 14.34
CA GLY A 17 17.98 -13.25 14.33
C GLY A 17 18.71 -13.50 12.99
N ASN A 18 17.94 -13.38 11.89
CA ASN A 18 18.33 -13.69 10.51
C ASN A 18 18.60 -12.46 9.63
N GLU A 19 18.85 -11.30 10.24
CA GLU A 19 19.00 -10.02 9.56
C GLU A 19 20.14 -10.06 8.52
N LYS A 20 21.26 -10.72 8.85
CA LYS A 20 22.42 -10.87 7.94
C LYS A 20 22.08 -11.63 6.66
N ALA A 21 21.32 -12.71 6.75
CA ALA A 21 20.93 -13.52 5.59
C ALA A 21 20.00 -12.72 4.66
N ALA A 22 19.07 -11.95 5.24
CA ALA A 22 18.20 -11.05 4.48
C ALA A 22 19.01 -9.98 3.73
N VAL A 23 20.01 -9.36 4.37
CA VAL A 23 20.90 -8.38 3.72
C VAL A 23 21.71 -9.01 2.58
N ILE A 24 22.20 -10.24 2.73
CA ILE A 24 22.97 -10.95 1.68
C ILE A 24 22.07 -11.27 0.48
N SER A 25 20.86 -11.76 0.72
CA SER A 25 19.87 -12.03 -0.34
C SER A 25 19.54 -10.75 -1.09
N TYR A 26 19.25 -9.67 -0.37
CA TYR A 26 18.97 -8.35 -0.95
C TYR A 26 20.16 -7.80 -1.77
N LYS A 27 21.38 -7.90 -1.24
CA LYS A 27 22.63 -7.53 -1.94
C LYS A 27 22.81 -8.33 -3.24
N THR A 28 22.44 -9.61 -3.25
CA THR A 28 22.53 -10.47 -4.44
C THR A 28 21.50 -10.06 -5.50
N ALA A 29 20.26 -9.78 -5.09
CA ALA A 29 19.21 -9.27 -5.97
C ALA A 29 19.55 -7.89 -6.58
N LEU A 30 20.22 -7.01 -5.84
CA LEU A 30 20.63 -5.71 -6.37
C LEU A 30 21.70 -5.80 -7.47
N ARG A 31 22.52 -6.87 -7.50
CA ARG A 31 23.54 -7.05 -8.55
C ARG A 31 22.93 -7.29 -9.93
N SER A 32 21.78 -7.94 -10.03
CA SER A 32 21.12 -8.12 -11.32
C SER A 32 20.54 -6.81 -11.85
N ALA A 33 20.01 -5.95 -10.96
CA ALA A 33 19.56 -4.61 -11.32
C ALA A 33 20.73 -3.73 -11.83
N GLU A 34 21.86 -3.72 -11.12
CA GLU A 34 23.08 -2.98 -11.52
C GLU A 34 23.57 -3.39 -12.92
N LYS A 35 23.55 -4.69 -13.24
CA LYS A 35 23.93 -5.19 -14.57
C LYS A 35 22.95 -4.72 -15.66
N ALA A 36 21.65 -4.73 -15.37
CA ALA A 36 20.64 -4.28 -16.33
C ALA A 36 20.80 -2.78 -16.64
N SER A 37 20.95 -1.94 -15.60
CA SER A 37 21.20 -0.50 -15.76
C SER A 37 22.47 -0.20 -16.57
N PHE A 38 23.53 -1.00 -16.39
CA PHE A 38 24.75 -0.85 -17.19
C PHE A 38 24.50 -1.08 -18.68
N TYR A 39 23.82 -2.17 -19.05
CA TYR A 39 23.50 -2.44 -20.46
C TYR A 39 22.56 -1.38 -21.05
N GLU A 40 21.59 -0.90 -20.26
CA GLU A 40 20.71 0.19 -20.65
C GLU A 40 21.47 1.49 -20.91
N SER A 41 22.41 1.85 -20.04
CA SER A 41 23.24 3.04 -20.19
C SER A 41 24.17 2.96 -21.41
N VAL A 42 24.78 1.79 -21.66
CA VAL A 42 25.61 1.55 -22.85
C VAL A 42 24.77 1.68 -24.12
N ALA A 43 23.60 1.04 -24.17
CA ALA A 43 22.70 1.09 -25.32
C ALA A 43 22.16 2.50 -25.56
N GLY A 44 21.71 3.19 -24.51
CA GLY A 44 21.21 4.57 -24.58
C GLY A 44 22.30 5.58 -24.97
N GLY A 45 23.50 5.44 -24.41
CA GLY A 45 24.65 6.28 -24.73
C GLY A 45 25.13 6.10 -26.17
N LEU A 46 25.26 4.85 -26.65
CA LEU A 46 25.61 4.56 -28.04
C LEU A 46 24.52 5.03 -29.00
N GLY A 47 23.26 4.84 -28.64
CA GLY A 47 22.11 5.34 -29.40
C GLY A 47 22.17 6.86 -29.58
N MET A 48 22.37 7.60 -28.48
CA MET A 48 22.48 9.05 -28.54
C MET A 48 23.72 9.52 -29.33
N GLY A 49 24.88 8.90 -29.09
CA GLY A 49 26.11 9.20 -29.83
C GLY A 49 25.96 8.98 -31.33
N ALA A 50 25.27 7.90 -31.75
CA ALA A 50 24.99 7.60 -33.15
C ALA A 50 24.06 8.64 -33.78
N ILE A 51 23.02 9.10 -33.08
CA ILE A 51 22.13 10.17 -33.57
C ILE A 51 22.96 11.43 -33.85
N LEU A 52 23.74 11.90 -32.87
CA LEU A 52 24.56 13.11 -33.01
C LEU A 52 25.61 12.97 -34.12
N PHE A 53 26.20 11.77 -34.27
CA PHE A 53 27.10 11.46 -35.36
C PHE A 53 26.43 11.69 -36.73
N PHE A 54 25.25 11.12 -36.95
CA PHE A 54 24.53 11.31 -38.21
C PHE A 54 24.08 12.76 -38.42
N THR A 55 23.62 13.44 -37.36
CA THR A 55 23.20 14.84 -37.41
C THR A 55 24.33 15.77 -37.86
N PHE A 56 25.53 15.67 -37.26
CA PHE A 56 26.64 16.54 -37.64
C PHE A 56 27.19 16.25 -39.04
N ASN A 57 27.23 14.98 -39.45
CA ASN A 57 27.57 14.62 -40.82
C ASN A 57 26.55 15.16 -41.84
N MET A 58 25.26 15.12 -41.50
CA MET A 58 24.19 15.66 -42.34
C MET A 58 24.32 17.18 -42.50
N TYR A 59 24.65 17.90 -41.43
CA TYR A 59 24.94 19.34 -41.50
C TYR A 59 26.14 19.65 -42.41
N GLY A 60 27.23 18.90 -42.29
CA GLY A 60 28.39 19.03 -43.18
C GLY A 60 28.04 18.78 -44.64
N ALA A 61 27.26 17.73 -44.94
CA ALA A 61 26.83 17.39 -46.30
C ALA A 61 25.90 18.45 -46.92
N LEU A 62 24.95 18.98 -46.14
CA LEU A 62 24.06 20.04 -46.60
C LEU A 62 24.82 21.33 -46.90
N LEU A 63 25.79 21.70 -46.06
CA LEU A 63 26.62 22.89 -46.29
C LEU A 63 27.52 22.72 -47.51
N TRP A 64 28.06 21.52 -47.75
CA TRP A 64 28.81 21.21 -48.97
C TRP A 64 27.97 21.37 -50.23
N PHE A 65 26.78 20.79 -50.23
CA PHE A 65 25.85 20.90 -51.35
C PHE A 65 25.43 22.35 -51.58
N GLY A 66 25.20 23.10 -50.51
CA GLY A 66 24.97 24.54 -50.55
C GLY A 66 26.12 25.32 -51.20
N ALA A 67 27.36 24.99 -50.88
CA ALA A 67 28.54 25.59 -51.50
C ALA A 67 28.58 25.35 -53.02
N GLN A 68 28.28 24.12 -53.47
CA GLN A 68 28.23 23.78 -54.89
C GLN A 68 27.14 24.57 -55.63
N MET A 69 25.97 24.76 -55.01
CA MET A 69 24.87 25.56 -55.58
C MET A 69 25.22 27.05 -55.73
N ILE A 70 26.06 27.58 -54.84
CA ILE A 70 26.58 28.95 -54.94
C ILE A 70 27.59 29.05 -56.09
N ILE A 71 28.51 28.08 -56.21
CA ILE A 71 29.52 28.04 -57.28
C ILE A 71 28.86 27.97 -58.67
N GLN A 72 27.77 27.21 -58.80
CA GLN A 72 26.99 27.13 -60.04
C GLN A 72 26.19 28.39 -60.37
N GLY A 73 26.19 29.41 -59.50
CA GLY A 73 25.58 30.73 -59.74
C GLY A 73 24.06 30.80 -59.51
N ASN A 74 23.43 29.73 -59.04
CA ASN A 74 21.96 29.66 -58.90
C ASN A 74 21.45 30.13 -57.53
N TYR A 75 22.32 30.20 -56.51
CA TYR A 75 21.92 30.49 -55.12
C TYR A 75 22.87 31.49 -54.45
N THR A 76 22.32 32.31 -53.55
CA THR A 76 23.11 33.16 -52.64
C THR A 76 23.36 32.42 -51.32
N GLY A 77 24.42 32.79 -50.59
CA GLY A 77 24.69 32.24 -49.25
C GLY A 77 23.51 32.37 -48.29
N GLY A 78 22.76 33.48 -48.37
CA GLY A 78 21.53 33.68 -47.59
C GLY A 78 20.43 32.67 -47.91
N ASN A 79 20.20 32.35 -49.20
CA ASN A 79 19.19 31.37 -49.61
C ASN A 79 19.52 29.96 -49.08
N VAL A 80 20.79 29.57 -49.16
CA VAL A 80 21.28 28.28 -48.63
C VAL A 80 21.02 28.18 -47.12
N MET A 81 21.34 29.23 -46.36
CA MET A 81 21.15 29.25 -44.91
C MET A 81 19.68 29.22 -44.50
N THR A 82 18.81 29.95 -45.21
CA THR A 82 17.37 29.92 -44.97
C THR A 82 16.81 28.51 -45.16
N ILE A 83 17.15 27.85 -46.29
CA ILE A 83 16.69 26.48 -46.56
C ILE A 83 17.21 25.51 -45.48
N LEU A 84 18.48 25.62 -45.12
CA LEU A 84 19.11 24.79 -44.09
C LEU A 84 18.39 24.90 -42.73
N PHE A 85 18.23 26.12 -42.22
CA PHE A 85 17.59 26.32 -40.93
C PHE A 85 16.10 25.99 -40.96
N SER A 86 15.39 26.25 -42.06
CA SER A 86 13.99 25.82 -42.22
C SER A 86 13.87 24.30 -42.15
N ILE A 87 14.77 23.53 -42.77
CA ILE A 87 14.79 22.06 -42.69
C ILE A 87 15.13 21.60 -41.26
N ILE A 88 16.14 22.20 -40.62
CA ILE A 88 16.55 21.83 -39.24
C ILE A 88 15.42 22.11 -38.25
N ILE A 89 14.84 23.31 -38.27
CA ILE A 89 13.75 23.71 -37.38
C ILE A 89 12.50 22.87 -37.67
N GLY A 90 12.16 22.64 -38.94
CA GLY A 90 11.01 21.81 -39.34
C GLY A 90 11.16 20.36 -38.89
N THR A 91 12.35 19.77 -39.05
CA THR A 91 12.64 18.40 -38.59
C THR A 91 12.63 18.32 -37.06
N GLY A 92 13.19 19.33 -36.37
CA GLY A 92 13.15 19.42 -34.91
C GLY A 92 11.73 19.54 -34.36
N ALA A 93 10.87 20.34 -35.00
CA ALA A 93 9.46 20.48 -34.64
C ALA A 93 8.68 19.17 -34.84
N LEU A 94 8.98 18.40 -35.90
CA LEU A 94 8.42 17.06 -36.08
C LEU A 94 8.82 16.14 -34.92
N GLY A 95 10.08 16.21 -34.47
CA GLY A 95 10.55 15.50 -33.27
C GLY A 95 9.75 15.87 -32.02
N GLN A 96 9.54 17.17 -31.76
CA GLN A 96 8.75 17.66 -30.61
C GLN A 96 7.28 17.24 -30.66
N SER A 97 6.73 16.93 -31.82
CA SER A 97 5.34 16.45 -31.93
C SER A 97 5.16 15.02 -31.40
N THR A 98 6.23 14.24 -31.30
CA THR A 98 6.19 12.82 -30.94
C THR A 98 5.65 12.57 -29.52
N PRO A 99 6.12 13.26 -28.45
CA PRO A 99 5.56 13.11 -27.11
C PRO A 99 4.07 13.47 -27.04
N SER A 100 3.64 14.52 -27.75
CA SER A 100 2.24 14.93 -27.83
C SER A 100 1.37 13.84 -28.48
N LEU A 101 1.88 13.21 -29.55
CA LEU A 101 1.19 12.10 -30.20
C LEU A 101 1.10 10.87 -29.27
N SER A 102 2.17 10.58 -28.53
CA SER A 102 2.18 9.52 -27.52
C SER A 102 1.20 9.80 -26.38
N ALA A 103 1.08 11.06 -25.92
CA ALA A 103 0.13 11.46 -24.90
C ALA A 103 -1.32 11.32 -25.38
N ILE A 104 -1.61 11.68 -26.64
CA ILE A 104 -2.92 11.46 -27.27
C ILE A 104 -3.22 9.96 -27.36
N ALA A 105 -2.24 9.14 -27.78
CA ALA A 105 -2.41 7.70 -27.84
C ALA A 105 -2.70 7.09 -26.46
N ALA A 106 -1.91 7.42 -25.44
CA ALA A 106 -2.13 6.99 -24.06
C ALA A 106 -3.49 7.47 -23.53
N GLY A 107 -3.84 8.73 -23.78
CA GLY A 107 -5.13 9.32 -23.44
C GLY A 107 -6.29 8.60 -24.11
N SER A 108 -6.18 8.22 -25.37
CA SER A 108 -7.21 7.46 -26.09
C SER A 108 -7.40 6.04 -25.54
N VAL A 109 -6.33 5.38 -25.10
CA VAL A 109 -6.40 4.05 -24.48
C VAL A 109 -7.08 4.13 -23.12
N ALA A 110 -6.70 5.12 -22.30
CA ALA A 110 -7.34 5.38 -21.01
C ALA A 110 -8.82 5.76 -21.18
N ALA A 111 -9.10 6.68 -22.12
CA ALA A 111 -10.45 7.08 -22.47
C ALA A 111 -11.28 5.91 -22.98
N ASN A 112 -10.74 5.00 -23.79
CA ASN A 112 -11.47 3.81 -24.24
C ASN A 112 -11.84 2.91 -23.05
N LYS A 113 -10.97 2.73 -22.05
CA LYS A 113 -11.32 2.00 -20.82
C LYS A 113 -12.47 2.69 -20.08
N MET A 114 -12.43 4.02 -19.93
CA MET A 114 -13.50 4.79 -19.27
C MET A 114 -14.80 4.76 -20.08
N LEU A 115 -14.74 4.99 -21.39
CA LEU A 115 -15.88 4.96 -22.31
C LEU A 115 -16.51 3.57 -22.38
N LYS A 116 -15.72 2.49 -22.27
CA LYS A 116 -16.27 1.13 -22.12
C LYS A 116 -17.11 0.99 -20.86
N VAL A 117 -16.77 1.66 -19.76
CA VAL A 117 -17.57 1.66 -18.54
C VAL A 117 -18.78 2.58 -18.68
N ILE A 118 -18.62 3.78 -19.25
CA ILE A 118 -19.71 4.75 -19.46
C ILE A 118 -20.77 4.20 -20.43
N ASN A 119 -20.34 3.60 -21.54
CA ASN A 119 -21.24 3.05 -22.57
C ASN A 119 -21.75 1.65 -22.21
N ARG A 120 -21.27 1.05 -21.11
CA ARG A 120 -21.77 -0.25 -20.66
C ARG A 120 -23.20 -0.06 -20.19
N VAL A 121 -24.15 -0.59 -20.96
CA VAL A 121 -25.54 -0.71 -20.51
C VAL A 121 -25.58 -1.82 -19.45
N PRO A 122 -25.93 -1.52 -18.19
CA PRO A 122 -26.08 -2.55 -17.17
C PRO A 122 -27.30 -3.43 -17.49
N ALA A 123 -27.21 -4.73 -17.18
CA ALA A 123 -28.35 -5.64 -17.35
C ALA A 123 -29.52 -5.30 -16.40
N MET A 124 -29.20 -4.67 -15.25
CA MET A 124 -30.16 -4.18 -14.26
C MET A 124 -30.22 -2.65 -14.35
N ASP A 125 -31.40 -2.09 -14.61
CA ASP A 125 -31.61 -0.64 -14.56
C ASP A 125 -31.81 -0.18 -13.11
N VAL A 126 -30.76 0.42 -12.54
CA VAL A 126 -30.76 1.01 -11.19
C VAL A 126 -31.38 2.42 -11.20
N THR A 127 -31.40 3.10 -12.35
CA THR A 127 -31.77 4.52 -12.46
C THR A 127 -33.28 4.78 -12.37
N GLY A 128 -34.08 3.74 -12.20
CA GLY A 128 -35.50 3.83 -11.87
C GLY A 128 -36.37 4.34 -13.02
N LYS A 129 -35.90 4.27 -14.28
CA LYS A 129 -36.69 4.69 -15.45
C LYS A 129 -37.62 3.60 -15.98
N GLY A 130 -37.31 2.33 -15.72
CA GLY A 130 -38.15 1.17 -16.05
C GLY A 130 -38.77 0.47 -14.82
N GLY A 131 -39.73 -0.42 -15.08
CA GLY A 131 -40.33 -1.32 -14.08
C GLY A 131 -41.63 -0.80 -13.43
N GLN A 132 -42.42 -1.73 -12.90
CA GLN A 132 -43.64 -1.42 -12.15
C GLN A 132 -43.28 -0.89 -10.76
N ARG A 133 -43.99 0.16 -10.32
CA ARG A 133 -43.91 0.67 -8.94
C ARG A 133 -45.05 0.03 -8.15
N LEU A 134 -44.72 -0.61 -7.03
CA LEU A 134 -45.70 -1.16 -6.10
C LEU A 134 -45.76 -0.27 -4.87
N GLU A 135 -46.85 0.46 -4.72
CA GLU A 135 -47.14 1.25 -3.53
C GLU A 135 -48.63 1.10 -3.17
N PRO A 136 -48.97 0.63 -1.96
CA PRO A 136 -48.08 0.14 -0.89
C PRO A 136 -47.71 -1.35 -1.03
N LEU A 137 -46.48 -1.71 -0.63
CA LEU A 137 -45.96 -3.08 -0.61
C LEU A 137 -46.45 -3.79 0.68
N THR A 138 -47.10 -4.95 0.53
CA THR A 138 -47.63 -5.73 1.66
C THR A 138 -46.54 -6.53 2.36
N GLY A 139 -45.49 -6.91 1.63
CA GLY A 139 -44.31 -7.57 2.17
C GLY A 139 -44.38 -9.10 2.13
N HIS A 140 -45.16 -9.69 1.21
CA HIS A 140 -45.13 -11.14 0.96
C HIS A 140 -43.92 -11.47 0.06
N ILE A 141 -43.08 -12.41 0.49
CA ILE A 141 -41.84 -12.79 -0.22
C ILE A 141 -41.91 -14.27 -0.59
N HIS A 142 -41.64 -14.61 -1.85
CA HIS A 142 -41.64 -15.99 -2.30
C HIS A 142 -40.48 -16.27 -3.26
N PHE A 143 -39.52 -17.08 -2.80
CA PHE A 143 -38.44 -17.64 -3.61
C PHE A 143 -38.92 -18.94 -4.27
N LYS A 144 -38.91 -19.04 -5.61
CA LYS A 144 -39.35 -20.23 -6.35
C LYS A 144 -38.22 -20.89 -7.13
N ASN A 145 -37.81 -22.09 -6.69
CA ASN A 145 -36.86 -22.99 -7.37
C ASN A 145 -35.56 -22.29 -7.84
N ILE A 146 -34.96 -21.52 -6.94
CA ILE A 146 -33.81 -20.67 -7.25
C ILE A 146 -32.53 -21.48 -7.35
N SER A 147 -31.84 -21.30 -8.47
CA SER A 147 -30.45 -21.74 -8.60
C SER A 147 -29.57 -20.52 -8.84
N PHE A 148 -28.44 -20.46 -8.14
CA PHE A 148 -27.53 -19.31 -8.20
C PHE A 148 -26.06 -19.72 -8.07
N THR A 149 -25.22 -19.03 -8.83
CA THR A 149 -23.76 -19.16 -8.79
C THR A 149 -23.13 -17.77 -8.90
N TYR A 150 -22.14 -17.48 -8.06
CA TYR A 150 -21.44 -16.20 -8.14
C TYR A 150 -20.59 -16.09 -9.43
N PRO A 151 -20.57 -14.94 -10.12
CA PRO A 151 -19.78 -14.75 -11.32
C PRO A 151 -18.27 -14.97 -11.13
N SER A 152 -17.75 -14.77 -9.92
CA SER A 152 -16.35 -15.00 -9.58
C SER A 152 -15.95 -16.47 -9.55
N ARG A 153 -16.92 -17.39 -9.36
CA ARG A 153 -16.71 -18.84 -9.25
C ARG A 153 -17.82 -19.59 -10.00
N PRO A 154 -17.85 -19.55 -11.34
CA PRO A 154 -18.93 -20.13 -12.15
C PRO A 154 -19.08 -21.65 -12.02
N GLY A 155 -18.05 -22.36 -11.53
CA GLY A 155 -18.09 -23.82 -11.36
C GLY A 155 -18.64 -24.29 -10.01
N HIS A 156 -18.97 -23.39 -9.07
CA HIS A 156 -19.45 -23.75 -7.74
C HIS A 156 -20.86 -23.19 -7.50
N GLN A 157 -21.87 -24.04 -7.70
CA GLN A 157 -23.25 -23.67 -7.45
C GLN A 157 -23.48 -23.47 -5.95
N VAL A 158 -24.05 -22.32 -5.58
CA VAL A 158 -24.27 -21.94 -4.17
C VAL A 158 -25.68 -22.24 -3.71
N LEU A 159 -26.68 -21.98 -4.56
CA LEU A 159 -28.08 -22.33 -4.32
C LEU A 159 -28.55 -23.30 -5.40
N ASN A 160 -29.30 -24.32 -5.00
CA ASN A 160 -29.80 -25.36 -5.89
C ASN A 160 -31.29 -25.60 -5.63
N LYS A 161 -32.17 -25.19 -6.56
CA LYS A 161 -33.63 -25.32 -6.44
C LYS A 161 -34.18 -24.86 -5.07
N PHE A 162 -33.66 -23.75 -4.55
CA PHE A 162 -34.10 -23.17 -3.28
C PHE A 162 -35.51 -22.57 -3.38
N SER A 163 -36.41 -22.94 -2.47
CA SER A 163 -37.78 -22.42 -2.42
C SER A 163 -38.17 -22.09 -0.99
N LEU A 164 -38.66 -20.87 -0.75
CA LEU A 164 -39.08 -20.38 0.57
C LEU A 164 -40.18 -19.33 0.42
N GLU A 165 -41.21 -19.40 1.25
CA GLU A 165 -42.29 -18.42 1.31
C GLU A 165 -42.34 -17.76 2.69
N ILE A 166 -42.45 -16.43 2.71
CA ILE A 166 -42.49 -15.59 3.92
C ILE A 166 -43.76 -14.74 3.85
N PRO A 167 -44.76 -15.03 4.69
CA PRO A 167 -45.98 -14.23 4.77
C PRO A 167 -45.73 -12.78 5.23
N PRO A 168 -46.62 -11.83 4.88
CA PRO A 168 -46.48 -10.44 5.31
C PRO A 168 -46.52 -10.31 6.84
N CYS A 169 -45.76 -9.37 7.38
CA CYS A 169 -45.65 -9.10 8.83
C CYS A 169 -45.16 -10.29 9.68
N THR A 170 -44.47 -11.27 9.06
CA THR A 170 -43.86 -12.40 9.78
C THR A 170 -42.34 -12.30 9.77
N VAL A 171 -41.72 -12.97 10.75
CA VAL A 171 -40.27 -13.09 10.88
C VAL A 171 -39.84 -14.47 10.43
N ALA A 172 -39.03 -14.55 9.38
CA ALA A 172 -38.42 -15.79 8.91
C ALA A 172 -36.92 -15.81 9.22
N ALA A 173 -36.42 -16.91 9.79
CA ALA A 173 -35.02 -17.07 10.12
C ALA A 173 -34.35 -18.17 9.29
N LEU A 174 -33.21 -17.85 8.68
CA LEU A 174 -32.36 -18.78 7.93
C LEU A 174 -31.19 -19.22 8.80
N VAL A 175 -31.09 -20.53 9.00
CA VAL A 175 -30.06 -21.17 9.84
C VAL A 175 -29.31 -22.21 9.00
N GLY A 176 -28.01 -22.38 9.21
CA GLY A 176 -27.22 -23.37 8.48
C GLY A 176 -25.73 -23.17 8.64
N GLN A 177 -24.94 -24.15 8.19
CA GLN A 177 -23.48 -24.09 8.25
C GLN A 177 -22.90 -22.92 7.44
N SER A 178 -21.70 -22.46 7.79
CA SER A 178 -21.00 -21.43 7.02
C SER A 178 -20.78 -21.89 5.57
N GLY A 179 -21.09 -21.02 4.60
CA GLY A 179 -20.98 -21.34 3.18
C GLY A 179 -22.19 -22.04 2.54
N CYS A 180 -23.27 -22.33 3.28
CA CYS A 180 -24.47 -22.96 2.70
C CYS A 180 -25.35 -22.01 1.86
N GLY A 181 -25.00 -20.73 1.76
CA GLY A 181 -25.66 -19.75 0.91
C GLY A 181 -26.63 -18.78 1.59
N LYS A 182 -26.62 -18.65 2.93
CA LYS A 182 -27.54 -17.78 3.68
C LYS A 182 -27.51 -16.31 3.22
N SER A 183 -26.34 -15.65 3.27
CA SER A 183 -26.15 -14.27 2.82
C SER A 183 -26.38 -14.09 1.31
N THR A 184 -26.30 -15.18 0.53
CA THR A 184 -26.71 -15.17 -0.88
C THR A 184 -28.20 -14.89 -1.03
N VAL A 185 -29.05 -15.40 -0.15
CA VAL A 185 -30.51 -15.16 -0.16
C VAL A 185 -30.80 -13.68 0.09
N ALA A 186 -30.14 -13.06 1.08
CA ALA A 186 -30.22 -11.61 1.31
C ALA A 186 -29.77 -10.81 0.08
N CYS A 187 -28.66 -11.20 -0.57
CA CYS A 187 -28.18 -10.55 -1.78
C CYS A 187 -29.15 -10.64 -2.97
N LEU A 188 -29.88 -11.76 -3.10
CA LEU A 188 -30.90 -11.94 -4.13
C LEU A 188 -32.17 -11.14 -3.83
N LEU A 189 -32.54 -11.00 -2.55
CA LEU A 189 -33.67 -10.19 -2.12
C LEU A 189 -33.42 -8.70 -2.36
N GLU A 190 -32.22 -8.18 -2.06
CA GLU A 190 -31.77 -6.82 -2.44
C GLU A 190 -31.55 -6.64 -3.95
N ARG A 191 -31.69 -7.73 -4.73
CA ARG A 191 -31.40 -7.81 -6.17
C ARG A 191 -30.03 -7.21 -6.50
N PHE A 192 -29.01 -7.56 -5.73
CA PHE A 192 -27.61 -7.32 -6.14
C PHE A 192 -27.19 -8.24 -7.29
N TYR A 193 -27.84 -9.40 -7.38
CA TYR A 193 -27.67 -10.37 -8.45
C TYR A 193 -29.04 -10.92 -8.87
N ASP A 194 -29.16 -11.31 -10.13
CA ASP A 194 -30.31 -12.07 -10.61
C ASP A 194 -30.05 -13.58 -10.47
N PRO A 195 -31.07 -14.39 -10.14
CA PRO A 195 -30.93 -15.85 -10.14
C PRO A 195 -30.73 -16.41 -11.56
N LEU A 196 -29.98 -17.53 -11.67
CA LEU A 196 -29.75 -18.23 -12.94
C LEU A 196 -31.02 -18.94 -13.44
N SER A 197 -31.73 -19.58 -12.51
CA SER A 197 -33.03 -20.20 -12.73
C SER A 197 -33.94 -19.91 -11.54
N GLY A 198 -35.26 -19.93 -11.77
CA GLY A 198 -36.24 -19.57 -10.76
C GLY A 198 -36.52 -18.08 -10.71
N GLU A 199 -37.46 -17.69 -9.85
CA GLU A 199 -37.94 -16.31 -9.73
C GLU A 199 -38.07 -15.93 -8.24
N VAL A 200 -37.85 -14.65 -7.94
CA VAL A 200 -38.08 -14.05 -6.61
C VAL A 200 -39.33 -13.19 -6.75
N LEU A 201 -40.42 -13.57 -6.10
CA LEU A 201 -41.68 -12.84 -6.16
C LEU A 201 -41.85 -11.99 -4.90
N ILE A 202 -42.22 -10.73 -5.07
CA ILE A 202 -42.65 -9.82 -4.01
C ILE A 202 -44.09 -9.46 -4.27
N ASP A 203 -44.99 -9.74 -3.32
CA ASP A 203 -46.44 -9.57 -3.46
C ASP A 203 -47.00 -10.23 -4.75
N GLY A 204 -46.43 -11.37 -5.13
CA GLY A 204 -46.80 -12.12 -6.34
C GLY A 204 -46.20 -11.61 -7.65
N ILE A 205 -45.42 -10.53 -7.65
CA ILE A 205 -44.77 -9.98 -8.84
C ILE A 205 -43.27 -10.29 -8.82
N ASP A 206 -42.73 -10.77 -9.93
CA ASP A 206 -41.29 -11.01 -10.08
C ASP A 206 -40.50 -9.72 -9.87
N LEU A 207 -39.56 -9.77 -8.94
CA LEU A 207 -38.65 -8.70 -8.57
C LEU A 207 -37.91 -8.14 -9.80
N LYS A 208 -37.74 -8.92 -10.87
CA LYS A 208 -37.17 -8.46 -12.15
C LYS A 208 -37.99 -7.36 -12.81
N LYS A 209 -39.31 -7.39 -12.65
CA LYS A 209 -40.28 -6.45 -13.26
C LYS A 209 -40.46 -5.18 -12.44
N LEU A 210 -40.03 -5.17 -11.19
CA LEU A 210 -40.17 -4.03 -10.29
C LEU A 210 -39.10 -2.97 -10.56
N ASN A 211 -39.48 -1.72 -10.28
CA ASN A 211 -38.54 -0.61 -10.25
C ASN A 211 -37.59 -0.77 -9.04
N LEU A 212 -36.31 -0.99 -9.33
CA LEU A 212 -35.32 -1.32 -8.30
C LEU A 212 -35.15 -0.23 -7.26
N SER A 213 -35.16 1.05 -7.67
CA SER A 213 -34.99 2.18 -6.75
C SER A 213 -36.17 2.29 -5.79
N CYS A 214 -37.41 2.21 -6.28
CA CYS A 214 -38.63 2.24 -5.45
C CYS A 214 -38.69 1.02 -4.52
N TYR A 215 -38.36 -0.18 -5.01
CA TYR A 215 -38.29 -1.38 -4.20
C TYR A 215 -37.29 -1.25 -3.06
N ARG A 216 -36.03 -0.89 -3.37
CA ARG A 216 -34.98 -0.75 -2.36
C ARG A 216 -35.29 0.35 -1.34
N HIS A 217 -36.00 1.42 -1.69
CA HIS A 217 -36.45 2.40 -0.68
C HIS A 217 -37.36 1.77 0.39
N GLN A 218 -38.09 0.70 0.05
CA GLN A 218 -38.98 0.00 0.98
C GLN A 218 -38.32 -1.21 1.67
N VAL A 219 -37.04 -1.50 1.39
CA VAL A 219 -36.25 -2.58 2.00
C VAL A 219 -35.14 -2.01 2.88
N GLY A 220 -34.98 -2.52 4.09
CA GLY A 220 -33.90 -2.16 5.00
C GLY A 220 -32.89 -3.29 5.13
N LEU A 221 -31.60 -2.99 5.00
CA LEU A 221 -30.52 -3.95 5.20
C LEU A 221 -29.66 -3.54 6.39
N VAL A 222 -29.51 -4.44 7.35
CA VAL A 222 -28.48 -4.36 8.40
C VAL A 222 -27.47 -5.47 8.16
N SER A 223 -26.29 -5.10 7.69
CA SER A 223 -25.19 -6.03 7.38
C SER A 223 -24.39 -6.42 8.61
N GLN A 224 -23.72 -7.57 8.54
CA GLN A 224 -22.76 -8.06 9.55
C GLN A 224 -21.74 -7.00 9.96
N ASP A 225 -21.06 -6.40 8.98
CA ASP A 225 -20.08 -5.33 9.19
C ASP A 225 -20.66 -3.97 8.73
N PRO A 226 -21.19 -3.15 9.65
CA PRO A 226 -21.78 -1.86 9.31
C PRO A 226 -20.70 -0.86 8.85
N VAL A 227 -20.88 -0.32 7.65
CA VAL A 227 -19.98 0.70 7.09
C VAL A 227 -20.52 2.11 7.34
N LEU A 228 -19.68 2.91 8.01
CA LEU A 228 -19.87 4.35 8.18
C LEU A 228 -18.95 5.10 7.22
N LEU A 229 -19.54 6.05 6.52
CA LEU A 229 -18.87 6.94 5.58
C LEU A 229 -18.13 8.04 6.36
N GLY A 230 -17.05 8.58 5.80
CA GLY A 230 -16.19 9.67 6.25
C GLY A 230 -16.94 11.00 6.30
N ALA A 231 -17.91 11.10 7.20
CA ALA A 231 -18.82 12.22 7.35
C ALA A 231 -19.29 12.33 8.82
N SER A 232 -20.14 13.30 9.11
CA SER A 232 -20.75 13.40 10.44
C SER A 232 -21.67 12.21 10.73
N ILE A 233 -21.98 11.95 12.00
CA ILE A 233 -22.99 10.94 12.39
C ILE A 233 -24.35 11.32 11.79
N ARG A 234 -24.69 12.62 11.79
CA ARG A 234 -25.87 13.19 11.14
C ARG A 234 -25.96 12.76 9.67
N ASP A 235 -24.93 13.04 8.88
CA ASP A 235 -24.90 12.73 7.45
C ASP A 235 -24.99 11.22 7.21
N ASN A 236 -24.33 10.44 8.07
CA ASN A 236 -24.37 8.99 8.03
C ASN A 236 -25.79 8.45 8.22
N ILE A 237 -26.60 9.04 9.09
CA ILE A 237 -27.99 8.63 9.33
C ILE A 237 -28.91 9.16 8.21
N ALA A 238 -28.67 10.38 7.74
CA ALA A 238 -29.40 11.03 6.65
C ALA A 238 -29.23 10.35 5.27
N TYR A 239 -28.38 9.32 5.14
CA TYR A 239 -28.40 8.44 3.96
C TYR A 239 -29.65 7.53 3.90
N GLY A 240 -30.34 7.31 5.03
CA GLY A 240 -31.59 6.55 5.05
C GLY A 240 -32.75 7.31 4.40
N ARG A 241 -32.81 8.63 4.61
CA ARG A 241 -33.78 9.55 4.02
C ARG A 241 -33.21 10.97 3.97
N GLU A 242 -33.18 11.57 2.79
CA GLU A 242 -32.48 12.84 2.54
C GLU A 242 -33.17 14.05 3.20
N ASP A 243 -34.51 14.08 3.17
CA ASP A 243 -35.31 15.21 3.67
C ASP A 243 -35.61 15.12 5.19
N ALA A 244 -34.87 14.28 5.91
CA ALA A 244 -35.13 14.06 7.33
C ALA A 244 -34.79 15.28 8.19
N THR A 245 -35.70 15.63 9.09
CA THR A 245 -35.44 16.68 10.08
C THR A 245 -34.57 16.17 11.23
N GLU A 246 -33.94 17.07 11.95
CA GLU A 246 -33.10 16.70 13.11
C GLU A 246 -33.90 15.93 14.18
N ASP A 247 -35.16 16.28 14.39
CA ASP A 247 -36.04 15.62 15.34
C ASP A 247 -36.30 14.15 14.96
N GLU A 248 -36.42 13.87 13.65
CA GLU A 248 -36.58 12.51 13.14
C GLU A 248 -35.29 11.70 13.26
N ILE A 249 -34.12 12.33 13.06
CA ILE A 249 -32.82 11.71 13.30
C ILE A 249 -32.66 11.36 14.78
N GLN A 250 -33.06 12.25 15.69
CA GLN A 250 -33.05 11.98 17.13
C GLN A 250 -34.04 10.88 17.52
N ALA A 251 -35.23 10.84 16.92
CA ALA A 251 -36.19 9.76 17.14
C ALA A 251 -35.64 8.40 16.67
N ALA A 252 -35.00 8.36 15.50
CA ALA A 252 -34.34 7.16 14.97
C ALA A 252 -33.19 6.69 15.89
N LEU A 253 -32.41 7.61 16.45
CA LEU A 253 -31.35 7.30 17.41
C LEU A 253 -31.89 6.73 18.73
N LYS A 254 -33.04 7.20 19.22
CA LYS A 254 -33.68 6.65 20.40
C LYS A 254 -34.15 5.21 20.17
N LEU A 255 -34.80 4.95 19.02
CA LEU A 255 -35.24 3.60 18.65
C LEU A 255 -34.08 2.63 18.42
N ALA A 256 -32.91 3.15 17.99
CA ALA A 256 -31.71 2.35 17.83
C ALA A 256 -30.88 2.19 19.12
N ASN A 257 -31.37 2.67 20.28
CA ASN A 257 -30.62 2.74 21.54
C ASN A 257 -29.25 3.43 21.41
N ALA A 258 -29.15 4.44 20.55
CA ALA A 258 -27.90 5.12 20.19
C ALA A 258 -27.80 6.55 20.73
N SER A 259 -28.91 7.15 21.19
CA SER A 259 -28.94 8.54 21.67
C SER A 259 -27.92 8.81 22.77
N ASP A 260 -27.79 7.89 23.72
CA ASP A 260 -27.11 8.15 24.99
C ASP A 260 -25.59 8.24 24.81
N PHE A 261 -25.02 7.43 23.93
CA PHE A 261 -23.59 7.51 23.63
C PHE A 261 -23.28 8.62 22.62
N VAL A 262 -24.16 8.90 21.67
CA VAL A 262 -23.97 9.99 20.70
C VAL A 262 -23.95 11.34 21.41
N MET A 263 -24.83 11.56 22.40
CA MET A 263 -24.83 12.80 23.20
C MET A 263 -23.58 12.96 24.10
N LYS A 264 -22.91 11.85 24.45
CA LYS A 264 -21.64 11.88 25.21
C LYS A 264 -20.43 12.23 24.34
N LEU A 265 -20.57 12.22 23.01
CA LEU A 265 -19.49 12.60 22.09
C LEU A 265 -19.26 14.12 22.11
N PRO A 266 -18.01 14.58 21.93
CA PRO A 266 -17.64 15.99 22.07
C PRO A 266 -18.37 16.94 21.12
N GLN A 267 -18.86 16.46 19.98
CA GLN A 267 -19.61 17.23 18.98
C GLN A 267 -21.02 16.65 18.71
N GLY A 268 -21.49 15.72 19.54
CA GLY A 268 -22.80 15.08 19.34
C GLY A 268 -22.95 14.49 17.94
N LEU A 269 -23.98 14.95 17.23
CA LEU A 269 -24.32 14.53 15.85
C LEU A 269 -23.32 14.98 14.78
N ASP A 270 -22.58 16.07 15.04
CA ASP A 270 -21.62 16.63 14.09
C ASP A 270 -20.24 15.97 14.21
N THR A 271 -20.08 15.02 15.13
CA THR A 271 -18.86 14.22 15.28
C THR A 271 -18.55 13.49 13.98
N LEU A 272 -17.36 13.73 13.43
CA LEU A 272 -16.87 13.04 12.24
C LEU A 272 -16.53 11.58 12.57
N VAL A 273 -17.08 10.65 11.78
CA VAL A 273 -16.86 9.21 11.86
C VAL A 273 -16.39 8.67 10.51
N GLY A 274 -15.88 7.43 10.46
CA GLY A 274 -15.37 6.81 9.24
C GLY A 274 -13.85 6.95 9.08
N GLN A 275 -13.33 6.86 7.85
CA GLN A 275 -11.89 6.95 7.59
C GLN A 275 -11.38 8.39 7.86
N GLY A 276 -10.60 8.55 8.93
CA GLY A 276 -10.05 9.85 9.37
C GLY A 276 -10.85 10.56 10.46
N GLY A 277 -11.99 10.00 10.90
CA GLY A 277 -12.79 10.46 12.03
C GLY A 277 -12.59 9.63 13.31
N LEU A 278 -13.47 9.84 14.29
CA LEU A 278 -13.52 9.06 15.52
C LEU A 278 -13.87 7.59 15.21
N GLN A 279 -13.11 6.65 15.75
CA GLN A 279 -13.41 5.22 15.63
C GLN A 279 -14.41 4.79 16.71
N LEU A 280 -15.58 4.30 16.28
CA LEU A 280 -16.62 3.76 17.15
C LEU A 280 -16.46 2.25 17.35
N SER A 281 -16.97 1.71 18.47
CA SER A 281 -17.01 0.27 18.70
C SER A 281 -17.93 -0.44 17.70
N GLY A 282 -17.79 -1.76 17.54
CA GLY A 282 -18.63 -2.57 16.66
C GLY A 282 -20.12 -2.36 16.95
N GLY A 283 -20.52 -2.46 18.22
CA GLY A 283 -21.91 -2.27 18.66
C GLY A 283 -22.42 -0.85 18.43
N GLN A 284 -21.59 0.17 18.59
CA GLN A 284 -21.96 1.56 18.29
C GLN A 284 -22.17 1.77 16.78
N LYS A 285 -21.31 1.22 15.93
CA LYS A 285 -21.47 1.27 14.48
C LYS A 285 -22.75 0.55 14.03
N GLN A 286 -23.04 -0.62 14.63
CA GLN A 286 -24.27 -1.36 14.39
C GLN A 286 -25.49 -0.49 14.69
N ARG A 287 -25.53 0.14 15.86
CA ARG A 287 -26.65 1.00 16.26
C ARG A 287 -26.84 2.23 15.36
N ILE A 288 -25.77 2.84 14.86
CA ILE A 288 -25.89 3.93 13.87
C ILE A 288 -26.43 3.40 12.53
N ALA A 289 -25.98 2.22 12.08
CA ALA A 289 -26.52 1.59 10.88
C ALA A 289 -28.01 1.21 11.05
N ILE A 290 -28.40 0.79 12.25
CA ILE A 290 -29.79 0.55 12.62
C ILE A 290 -30.59 1.86 12.56
N ALA A 291 -30.10 2.95 13.17
CA ALA A 291 -30.76 4.26 13.10
C ALA A 291 -30.95 4.74 11.64
N ARG A 292 -29.95 4.53 10.77
CA ARG A 292 -30.04 4.78 9.32
C ARG A 292 -31.18 3.98 8.68
N THR A 293 -31.33 2.71 9.05
CA THR A 293 -32.41 1.84 8.54
C THR A 293 -33.77 2.20 9.12
N VAL A 294 -33.85 2.65 10.38
CA VAL A 294 -35.08 3.15 11.00
C VAL A 294 -35.59 4.39 10.26
N LEU A 295 -34.70 5.34 9.98
CA LEU A 295 -35.06 6.58 9.30
C LEU A 295 -35.65 6.34 7.90
N LYS A 296 -35.22 5.26 7.25
CA LYS A 296 -35.72 4.83 5.94
C LYS A 296 -37.16 4.28 5.99
N ASP A 297 -37.62 3.84 7.17
CA ASP A 297 -38.92 3.20 7.43
C ASP A 297 -39.31 2.07 6.44
N PRO A 298 -38.49 1.01 6.32
CA PRO A 298 -38.74 -0.08 5.38
C PRO A 298 -39.91 -0.99 5.77
N ARG A 299 -40.58 -1.58 4.77
CA ARG A 299 -41.62 -2.63 4.93
C ARG A 299 -41.04 -4.03 5.04
N ILE A 300 -39.91 -4.27 4.36
CA ILE A 300 -39.14 -5.52 4.44
C ILE A 300 -37.81 -5.22 5.14
N LEU A 301 -37.47 -5.99 6.16
CA LEU A 301 -36.21 -5.87 6.90
C LEU A 301 -35.34 -7.11 6.65
N ILE A 302 -34.06 -6.90 6.34
CA ILE A 302 -33.06 -7.93 6.12
C ILE A 302 -31.97 -7.75 7.16
N LEU A 303 -31.77 -8.76 8.00
CA LEU A 303 -30.77 -8.78 9.05
C LEU A 303 -29.75 -9.86 8.73
N ASP A 304 -28.61 -9.48 8.16
CA ASP A 304 -27.56 -10.42 7.74
C ASP A 304 -26.48 -10.53 8.82
N GLU A 305 -26.61 -11.51 9.72
CA GLU A 305 -25.67 -11.76 10.82
C GLU A 305 -25.35 -10.53 11.68
N ALA A 306 -26.34 -9.67 11.90
CA ALA A 306 -26.20 -8.35 12.52
C ALA A 306 -25.71 -8.35 13.99
N THR A 307 -25.55 -9.51 14.64
CA THR A 307 -25.02 -9.65 16.01
C THR A 307 -23.77 -10.52 16.10
N SER A 308 -23.26 -11.03 14.97
CA SER A 308 -22.21 -12.07 14.97
C SER A 308 -20.83 -11.58 15.40
N SER A 309 -20.53 -10.29 15.24
CA SER A 309 -19.22 -9.68 15.51
C SER A 309 -19.20 -8.78 16.75
N LEU A 310 -20.21 -8.90 17.62
CA LEU A 310 -20.40 -8.05 18.81
C LEU A 310 -20.06 -8.80 20.11
N ASP A 311 -19.59 -8.04 21.10
CA ASP A 311 -19.53 -8.42 22.51
C ASP A 311 -20.93 -8.61 23.10
N ALA A 312 -21.09 -9.46 24.12
CA ALA A 312 -22.41 -9.84 24.66
C ALA A 312 -23.23 -8.65 25.20
N GLU A 313 -22.57 -7.66 25.82
CA GLU A 313 -23.25 -6.46 26.33
C GLU A 313 -23.79 -5.61 25.18
N SER A 314 -22.95 -5.28 24.20
CA SER A 314 -23.39 -4.56 23.00
C SER A 314 -24.41 -5.34 22.19
N GLU A 315 -24.33 -6.67 22.16
CA GLU A 315 -25.26 -7.55 21.48
C GLU A 315 -26.67 -7.47 22.08
N ALA A 316 -26.80 -7.52 23.40
CA ALA A 316 -28.11 -7.41 24.06
C ALA A 316 -28.80 -6.09 23.71
N VAL A 317 -28.06 -4.98 23.70
CA VAL A 317 -28.58 -3.66 23.35
C VAL A 317 -28.97 -3.57 21.86
N VAL A 318 -28.16 -4.14 20.98
CA VAL A 318 -28.44 -4.21 19.54
C VAL A 318 -29.65 -5.11 19.26
N HIS A 319 -29.76 -6.25 19.95
CA HIS A 319 -30.90 -7.16 19.85
C HIS A 319 -32.20 -6.48 20.23
N ALA A 320 -32.22 -5.78 21.37
CA ALA A 320 -33.37 -5.01 21.82
C ALA A 320 -33.79 -3.95 20.79
N ALA A 321 -32.84 -3.27 20.16
CA ALA A 321 -33.12 -2.34 19.07
C ALA A 321 -33.70 -3.04 17.83
N LEU A 322 -33.16 -4.21 17.46
CA LEU A 322 -33.66 -4.99 16.31
C LEU A 322 -35.08 -5.49 16.52
N GLU A 323 -35.43 -5.99 17.71
CA GLU A 323 -36.79 -6.44 18.04
C GLU A 323 -37.82 -5.31 17.91
N GLN A 324 -37.49 -4.11 18.39
CA GLN A 324 -38.38 -2.94 18.27
C GLN A 324 -38.66 -2.60 16.81
N ILE A 325 -37.67 -2.76 15.93
CA ILE A 325 -37.79 -2.39 14.52
C ILE A 325 -38.48 -3.49 13.72
N GLN A 326 -38.41 -4.75 14.15
CA GLN A 326 -39.10 -5.87 13.51
C GLN A 326 -40.63 -5.81 13.65
N MET A 327 -41.15 -5.10 14.66
CA MET A 327 -42.59 -5.01 14.88
C MET A 327 -43.32 -4.45 13.66
N ASN A 328 -44.36 -5.16 13.20
CA ASN A 328 -45.19 -4.82 12.04
C ASN A 328 -44.45 -4.77 10.69
N ARG A 329 -43.34 -5.50 10.53
CA ARG A 329 -42.57 -5.59 9.28
C ARG A 329 -42.28 -7.04 8.92
N THR A 330 -42.22 -7.33 7.62
CA THR A 330 -41.73 -8.65 7.18
C THR A 330 -40.22 -8.68 7.34
N SER A 331 -39.70 -9.63 8.12
CA SER A 331 -38.27 -9.66 8.45
C SER A 331 -37.63 -10.98 8.03
N LEU A 332 -36.51 -10.90 7.31
CA LEU A 332 -35.63 -12.03 7.01
C LEU A 332 -34.37 -11.93 7.86
N ILE A 333 -34.20 -12.86 8.79
CA ILE A 333 -33.06 -12.93 9.69
C ILE A 333 -32.13 -14.03 9.21
N ILE A 334 -30.87 -13.70 8.93
CA ILE A 334 -29.82 -14.69 8.75
C ILE A 334 -29.08 -14.77 10.07
N ALA A 335 -29.33 -15.87 10.77
CA ALA A 335 -28.85 -16.06 12.11
C ALA A 335 -27.61 -16.97 12.12
N HIS A 336 -26.58 -16.51 12.82
CA HIS A 336 -25.50 -17.38 13.29
C HIS A 336 -25.73 -17.80 14.76
N ARG A 337 -26.58 -17.08 15.49
CA ARG A 337 -26.84 -17.30 16.93
C ARG A 337 -28.29 -17.70 17.17
N LEU A 338 -28.48 -18.78 17.92
CA LEU A 338 -29.78 -19.38 18.18
C LEU A 338 -30.79 -18.44 18.88
N ILE A 339 -30.34 -17.56 19.75
CA ILE A 339 -31.20 -16.59 20.47
C ILE A 339 -32.02 -15.73 19.49
N THR A 340 -31.42 -15.33 18.37
CA THR A 340 -32.07 -14.52 17.34
C THR A 340 -33.15 -15.26 16.53
N VAL A 341 -33.25 -16.58 16.71
CA VAL A 341 -34.11 -17.48 15.93
C VAL A 341 -35.35 -17.92 16.72
N ILE A 342 -35.30 -17.87 18.07
CA ILE A 342 -36.34 -18.42 18.96
C ILE A 342 -37.70 -17.76 18.70
N HIS A 343 -37.72 -16.46 18.45
CA HIS A 343 -38.95 -15.69 18.21
C HIS A 343 -39.35 -15.61 16.72
N ALA A 344 -38.68 -16.38 15.85
CA ALA A 344 -39.04 -16.43 14.43
C ALA A 344 -40.33 -17.26 14.24
N HIS A 345 -41.21 -16.76 13.37
CA HIS A 345 -42.46 -17.45 13.04
C HIS A 345 -42.19 -18.67 12.15
N THR A 346 -41.16 -18.59 11.31
CA THR A 346 -40.73 -19.68 10.44
C THR A 346 -39.21 -19.77 10.47
N ILE A 347 -38.68 -20.95 10.75
CA ILE A 347 -37.25 -21.24 10.70
C ILE A 347 -36.99 -22.15 9.51
N ALA A 348 -36.01 -21.81 8.68
CA ALA A 348 -35.60 -22.59 7.52
C ALA A 348 -34.12 -23.00 7.63
N LEU A 349 -33.89 -24.31 7.73
CA LEU A 349 -32.56 -24.90 7.82
C LEU A 349 -31.98 -25.15 6.43
N MET A 350 -30.85 -24.50 6.13
CA MET A 350 -30.13 -24.62 4.86
C MET A 350 -28.87 -25.49 4.96
N HIS A 351 -28.71 -26.37 3.99
CA HIS A 351 -27.49 -27.16 3.77
C HIS A 351 -27.22 -27.28 2.28
N ASN A 352 -25.96 -27.05 1.86
CA ASN A 352 -25.51 -27.13 0.46
C ASN A 352 -26.43 -26.41 -0.56
N GLY A 353 -27.02 -25.28 -0.17
CA GLY A 353 -27.87 -24.48 -1.05
C GLY A 353 -29.32 -24.93 -1.20
N THR A 354 -29.77 -25.89 -0.40
CA THR A 354 -31.15 -26.40 -0.32
C THR A 354 -31.72 -26.26 1.09
N ILE A 355 -33.05 -26.15 1.23
CA ILE A 355 -33.73 -26.21 2.52
C ILE A 355 -34.00 -27.67 2.86
N ILE A 356 -33.54 -28.11 4.03
CA ILE A 356 -33.78 -29.48 4.53
C ILE A 356 -35.04 -29.48 5.41
N GLU A 357 -35.13 -28.55 6.34
CA GLU A 357 -36.21 -28.49 7.33
C GLU A 357 -36.79 -27.09 7.41
N GLN A 358 -38.10 -27.01 7.63
CA GLN A 358 -38.85 -25.78 7.81
C GLN A 358 -39.96 -26.02 8.84
N GLY A 359 -40.16 -25.07 9.76
CA GLY A 359 -41.20 -25.15 10.79
C GLY A 359 -41.06 -24.03 11.82
N THR A 360 -41.92 -24.04 12.84
CA THR A 360 -41.73 -23.23 14.05
C THR A 360 -40.62 -23.81 14.92
N TYR A 361 -40.13 -23.03 15.91
CA TYR A 361 -39.12 -23.51 16.83
C TYR A 361 -39.56 -24.80 17.55
N ASP A 362 -40.78 -24.82 18.07
CA ASP A 362 -41.32 -25.96 18.81
C ASP A 362 -41.50 -27.20 17.90
N GLU A 363 -42.02 -27.03 16.68
CA GLU A 363 -42.18 -28.12 15.70
C GLU A 363 -40.85 -28.77 15.28
N LEU A 364 -39.79 -27.97 15.18
CA LEU A 364 -38.46 -28.46 14.82
C LEU A 364 -37.77 -29.13 16.01
N MET A 365 -38.09 -28.72 17.24
CA MET A 365 -37.60 -29.32 18.49
C MET A 365 -38.29 -30.64 18.84
N GLU A 366 -39.52 -30.88 18.39
CA GLU A 366 -40.21 -32.17 18.59
C GLU A 366 -39.61 -33.32 17.75
N LYS A 367 -38.91 -33.01 16.65
CA LYS A 367 -38.29 -34.01 15.77
C LYS A 367 -36.92 -34.46 16.32
N GLN A 368 -36.91 -35.45 17.23
CA GLN A 368 -35.67 -35.92 17.89
C GLN A 368 -34.51 -36.31 16.94
N ASP A 369 -34.79 -36.78 15.72
CA ASP A 369 -33.79 -37.11 14.68
C ASP A 369 -33.61 -35.99 13.61
N GLY A 370 -34.16 -34.79 13.84
CA GLY A 370 -34.15 -33.68 12.89
C GLY A 370 -32.77 -33.05 12.70
N ALA A 371 -32.47 -32.64 11.47
CA ALA A 371 -31.24 -31.94 11.11
C ALA A 371 -31.11 -30.59 11.85
N PHE A 372 -32.23 -29.96 12.24
CA PHE A 372 -32.24 -28.75 13.05
C PHE A 372 -31.77 -29.01 14.47
N ILE A 373 -32.23 -30.08 15.12
CA ILE A 373 -31.74 -30.50 16.44
C ILE A 373 -30.26 -30.89 16.36
N GLN A 374 -29.83 -31.56 15.29
CA GLN A 374 -28.40 -31.83 15.09
C GLN A 374 -27.58 -30.55 14.94
N LEU A 375 -28.11 -29.52 14.27
CA LEU A 375 -27.46 -28.22 14.17
C LEU A 375 -27.51 -27.46 15.50
N ILE A 376 -28.58 -27.59 16.30
CA ILE A 376 -28.64 -27.03 17.66
C ILE A 376 -27.67 -27.76 18.56
N ASN A 377 -27.57 -29.08 18.51
CA ASN A 377 -26.64 -29.84 19.33
C ASN A 377 -25.19 -29.58 18.89
N ALA A 378 -24.94 -29.43 17.59
CA ALA A 378 -23.63 -29.02 17.06
C ALA A 378 -23.34 -27.53 17.32
N GLY A 379 -24.36 -26.68 17.28
CA GLY A 379 -24.30 -25.23 17.45
C GLY A 379 -24.24 -24.81 18.91
N ASN A 380 -24.85 -25.57 19.81
CA ASN A 380 -24.66 -25.53 21.25
C ASN A 380 -23.29 -26.11 21.60
N ARG A 381 -22.81 -27.20 20.98
CA ARG A 381 -21.39 -27.58 21.11
C ARG A 381 -20.42 -26.45 20.68
N ILE A 382 -20.76 -25.68 19.64
CA ILE A 382 -19.94 -24.55 19.15
C ILE A 382 -20.19 -23.23 19.91
N LYS A 383 -21.38 -23.02 20.49
CA LYS A 383 -21.70 -21.91 21.39
C LYS A 383 -21.19 -22.18 22.79
N ASP A 384 -21.12 -23.42 23.22
CA ASP A 384 -20.43 -23.85 24.41
C ASP A 384 -18.93 -23.56 24.25
N ASP A 385 -18.37 -23.68 23.04
CA ASP A 385 -17.00 -23.20 22.76
C ASP A 385 -16.85 -21.65 22.61
N LYS A 386 -17.94 -20.86 22.49
CA LYS A 386 -17.92 -19.41 22.16
C LYS A 386 -18.57 -18.47 23.19
N GLU A 387 -19.53 -18.94 23.99
CA GLU A 387 -20.22 -18.22 25.07
C GLU A 387 -19.46 -18.34 26.40
N GLU A 388 -18.41 -19.17 26.48
CA GLU A 388 -17.37 -19.20 27.52
C GLU A 388 -16.57 -17.90 27.71
N GLN A 389 -16.84 -16.89 26.87
CA GLN A 389 -16.05 -15.66 26.82
C GLN A 389 -16.83 -14.42 27.23
N SER A 390 -18.10 -14.53 27.62
CA SER A 390 -18.89 -13.32 27.89
C SER A 390 -20.14 -13.55 28.74
N VAL A 391 -20.03 -13.55 30.08
CA VAL A 391 -20.97 -12.87 31.04
C VAL A 391 -20.37 -12.90 32.48
N SER A 392 -19.97 -11.73 32.99
CA SER A 392 -20.22 -11.18 34.35
C SER A 392 -19.49 -9.83 34.38
N ILE A 393 -20.10 -8.66 34.61
CA ILE A 393 -20.72 -8.20 35.86
C ILE A 393 -21.45 -6.88 35.53
N ASP A 394 -22.63 -6.64 36.11
CA ASP A 394 -23.22 -5.31 36.26
C ASP A 394 -22.75 -4.64 37.57
N ASP A 395 -22.53 -3.32 37.45
CA ASP A 395 -22.53 -2.22 38.42
C ASP A 395 -21.65 -2.31 39.69
N ASP A 396 -20.51 -1.62 39.68
CA ASP A 396 -20.48 -0.23 40.18
C ASP A 396 -19.14 0.48 39.88
N THR A 397 -19.20 1.80 39.76
CA THR A 397 -18.12 2.80 39.65
C THR A 397 -17.48 3.12 38.28
N LEU A 398 -18.03 4.20 37.71
CA LEU A 398 -17.47 5.16 36.75
C LEU A 398 -15.98 5.50 36.98
N GLN A 399 -15.14 5.39 35.93
CA GLN A 399 -14.35 6.50 35.36
C GLN A 399 -13.47 6.07 34.16
N THR A 400 -13.84 6.60 32.98
CA THR A 400 -13.00 7.14 31.90
C THR A 400 -11.87 6.31 31.25
N ASN A 401 -12.13 5.97 29.97
CA ASN A 401 -11.28 6.08 28.77
C ASN A 401 -10.00 5.24 28.69
N ASN A 402 -9.54 4.72 27.56
CA ASN A 402 -9.99 4.59 26.16
C ASN A 402 -8.88 3.72 25.54
N GLU A 403 -9.18 2.64 24.82
CA GLU A 403 -8.44 2.25 23.60
C GLU A 403 -9.03 1.01 22.90
N ILE A 404 -9.25 1.17 21.59
CA ILE A 404 -9.78 0.19 20.65
C ILE A 404 -8.64 -0.43 19.82
N SER A 405 -8.89 -1.69 19.47
CA SER A 405 -8.14 -2.62 18.66
C SER A 405 -7.92 -2.18 17.21
N SER A 406 -6.69 -2.40 16.75
CA SER A 406 -6.22 -2.31 15.36
C SER A 406 -6.84 -3.40 14.48
N THR A 407 -7.56 -3.02 13.43
CA THR A 407 -7.96 -3.93 12.35
C THR A 407 -6.99 -3.78 11.17
N HIS A 408 -6.14 -4.78 10.98
CA HIS A 408 -5.36 -4.98 9.77
C HIS A 408 -6.25 -5.57 8.67
N GLN A 409 -6.64 -4.76 7.68
CA GLN A 409 -7.24 -5.27 6.44
C GLN A 409 -6.14 -5.81 5.52
N VAL A 410 -6.11 -7.14 5.36
CA VAL A 410 -5.30 -7.81 4.35
C VAL A 410 -5.98 -7.64 2.99
N LEU A 411 -5.31 -6.93 2.08
CA LEU A 411 -5.65 -6.84 0.67
C LEU A 411 -5.57 -8.23 0.00
N THR A 412 -6.71 -8.87 -0.24
CA THR A 412 -6.78 -9.95 -1.23
C THR A 412 -7.01 -9.35 -2.62
N CYS A 413 -5.93 -9.06 -3.34
CA CYS A 413 -6.00 -8.71 -4.75
C CYS A 413 -6.07 -9.98 -5.60
N SER A 414 -7.28 -10.39 -5.97
CA SER A 414 -7.50 -11.46 -6.96
C SER A 414 -7.01 -11.02 -8.34
N ARG A 415 -5.84 -11.51 -8.75
CA ARG A 415 -5.35 -11.38 -10.15
C ARG A 415 -6.06 -12.40 -11.06
N PRO A 416 -6.54 -12.01 -12.25
CA PRO A 416 -6.98 -12.96 -13.26
C PRO A 416 -5.79 -13.67 -13.93
N ARG A 417 -5.99 -14.94 -14.25
CA ARG A 417 -5.03 -15.87 -14.88
C ARG A 417 -4.52 -15.37 -16.24
N HIS A 418 -3.22 -15.55 -16.47
CA HIS A 418 -2.56 -15.44 -17.77
C HIS A 418 -3.23 -16.34 -18.83
N VAL A 419 -3.63 -15.75 -19.96
CA VAL A 419 -3.70 -16.44 -21.25
C VAL A 419 -2.53 -15.93 -22.09
N ARG A 420 -1.61 -16.84 -22.42
CA ARG A 420 -0.57 -16.63 -23.44
C ARG A 420 -1.25 -16.48 -24.80
N LYS A 421 -0.95 -15.39 -25.52
CA LYS A 421 -0.77 -15.39 -26.97
C LYS A 421 0.02 -14.13 -27.42
N ILE A 422 1.21 -14.45 -27.92
CA ILE A 422 2.10 -13.76 -28.87
C ILE A 422 1.48 -12.57 -29.62
N SER A 423 2.06 -11.39 -29.44
CA SER A 423 2.49 -10.54 -30.55
C SER A 423 3.69 -9.69 -30.12
N SER A 424 4.77 -9.83 -30.88
CA SER A 424 6.02 -9.12 -30.73
C SER A 424 5.85 -7.63 -31.07
N ALA A 425 5.72 -6.79 -30.05
CA ALA A 425 6.02 -5.37 -30.19
C ALA A 425 7.31 -5.10 -29.42
N ARG A 426 8.43 -5.11 -30.15
CA ARG A 426 9.70 -4.56 -29.66
C ARG A 426 9.48 -3.07 -29.42
N SER A 427 9.13 -2.68 -28.19
CA SER A 427 9.18 -1.28 -27.79
C SER A 427 10.65 -0.92 -27.61
N LEU A 428 11.30 -0.48 -28.69
CA LEU A 428 12.54 0.26 -28.64
C LEU A 428 12.24 1.57 -27.91
N SER A 429 12.52 1.63 -26.60
CA SER A 429 12.56 2.90 -25.87
C SER A 429 13.80 3.66 -26.33
N PHE A 430 13.69 4.30 -27.48
CA PHE A 430 14.61 5.32 -27.91
C PHE A 430 14.43 6.49 -26.93
N GLY A 431 15.41 6.71 -26.04
CA GLY A 431 15.37 7.80 -25.07
C GLY A 431 15.22 9.13 -25.80
N SER A 432 14.01 9.68 -25.79
CA SER A 432 13.70 10.96 -26.43
C SER A 432 14.29 12.07 -25.58
N VAL A 433 15.50 12.51 -25.93
CA VAL A 433 16.05 13.77 -25.43
C VAL A 433 15.43 14.89 -26.24
N MET A 434 14.19 15.17 -25.90
CA MET A 434 13.49 16.44 -26.04
C MET A 434 12.04 16.17 -25.68
N SER A 435 11.77 16.24 -24.38
CA SER A 435 10.42 16.36 -23.85
C SER A 435 10.40 17.66 -23.05
N LEU A 436 9.72 18.67 -23.57
CA LEU A 436 9.25 19.75 -22.73
C LEU A 436 8.01 19.20 -22.02
N GLY A 437 8.18 18.82 -20.74
CA GLY A 437 7.09 18.51 -19.82
C GLY A 437 6.02 17.57 -20.36
N SER A 438 6.32 16.28 -20.51
CA SER A 438 5.26 15.27 -20.49
C SER A 438 4.68 15.24 -19.08
N ILE A 439 3.40 15.57 -18.95
CA ILE A 439 2.56 15.13 -17.83
C ILE A 439 2.62 13.60 -17.83
N TYR A 440 3.53 13.05 -17.04
CA TYR A 440 3.36 11.69 -16.56
C TYR A 440 2.07 11.69 -15.76
N VAL A 441 1.10 10.91 -16.22
CA VAL A 441 0.02 10.45 -15.36
C VAL A 441 0.71 9.61 -14.29
N GLU A 442 1.01 10.24 -13.14
CA GLU A 442 1.39 9.53 -11.92
C GLU A 442 0.26 8.52 -11.63
N ASP A 443 0.61 7.25 -11.51
CA ASP A 443 -0.20 6.30 -10.74
C ASP A 443 -0.42 6.88 -9.34
N PRO A 444 -1.58 6.67 -8.71
CA PRO A 444 -1.90 7.29 -7.43
C PRO A 444 -1.00 6.73 -6.31
N GLU A 445 0.17 7.33 -6.11
CA GLU A 445 0.98 7.14 -4.90
C GLU A 445 0.36 7.96 -3.77
N LEU A 446 -0.42 7.24 -2.95
CA LEU A 446 -0.92 7.71 -1.67
C LEU A 446 0.27 7.94 -0.72
N CYS A 447 0.25 9.09 -0.04
CA CYS A 447 1.06 9.42 1.14
C CYS A 447 2.58 9.61 0.94
N CYS A 448 2.99 10.64 0.20
CA CYS A 448 4.27 11.31 0.44
C CYS A 448 4.06 12.82 0.35
N ASN A 449 3.77 13.51 1.47
CA ASN A 449 4.13 14.93 1.71
C ASN A 449 3.65 15.51 3.05
N ASN A 450 3.82 14.80 4.17
CA ASN A 450 3.73 15.41 5.51
C ASN A 450 5.09 15.49 6.21
N ILE A 451 6.15 15.89 5.49
CA ILE A 451 7.43 16.24 6.12
C ILE A 451 7.74 17.70 5.80
N SER A 452 7.08 18.61 6.52
CA SER A 452 7.56 19.99 6.66
C SER A 452 8.57 20.07 7.80
N LEU A 453 9.74 19.46 7.65
CA LEU A 453 10.86 19.75 8.56
C LEU A 453 11.61 20.97 8.02
N LYS A 454 11.19 22.16 8.47
CA LYS A 454 12.00 23.38 8.42
C LYS A 454 13.21 23.20 9.33
N SER A 455 14.41 23.03 8.78
CA SER A 455 15.66 23.30 9.50
C SER A 455 16.85 23.54 8.56
N PRO A 456 17.87 24.33 8.98
CA PRO A 456 19.10 24.60 8.21
C PRO A 456 20.04 23.39 8.05
N ALA A 457 19.66 22.19 8.52
CA ALA A 457 20.46 20.96 8.39
C ALA A 457 20.53 20.39 6.95
N GLN A 458 19.68 20.86 6.04
CA GLN A 458 19.48 20.28 4.70
C GLN A 458 20.69 20.39 3.76
N CYS A 459 21.56 21.40 3.90
CA CYS A 459 22.78 21.54 3.10
C CYS A 459 23.86 20.51 3.50
N SER A 460 23.86 20.07 4.76
CA SER A 460 24.84 19.11 5.28
C SER A 460 24.68 17.69 4.71
N HIS A 461 23.43 17.30 4.42
CA HIS A 461 23.10 15.97 3.87
C HIS A 461 23.63 15.77 2.44
N PHE A 462 23.67 16.83 1.63
CA PHE A 462 24.21 16.75 0.26
C PHE A 462 25.73 16.51 0.24
N ILE A 463 26.48 17.25 1.06
CA ILE A 463 27.93 17.08 1.21
C ILE A 463 28.23 15.67 1.75
N ARG A 464 27.38 15.18 2.64
CA ARG A 464 27.49 13.82 3.17
C ARG A 464 27.21 12.75 2.10
N LEU A 465 26.26 12.95 1.20
CA LEU A 465 26.01 12.06 0.05
C LEU A 465 27.25 11.93 -0.83
N LEU A 466 27.90 13.05 -1.16
CA LEU A 466 29.16 13.05 -1.92
C LEU A 466 30.29 12.29 -1.19
N THR A 467 30.28 12.32 0.14
CA THR A 467 31.25 11.56 0.95
C THR A 467 31.07 10.04 0.78
N TYR A 468 29.83 9.54 0.62
CA TYR A 468 29.58 8.12 0.34
C TYR A 468 30.01 7.68 -1.07
N ASN A 469 30.23 8.63 -1.97
CA ASN A 469 30.64 8.42 -3.35
C ASN A 469 32.17 8.48 -3.56
N LYS A 470 32.95 8.65 -2.46
CA LYS A 470 34.42 8.72 -2.48
C LYS A 470 35.12 7.59 -3.24
N PRO A 471 34.74 6.30 -3.11
CA PRO A 471 35.51 5.24 -3.78
C PRO A 471 35.28 5.20 -5.30
N GLU A 472 34.24 5.88 -5.80
CA GLU A 472 33.96 6.04 -7.23
C GLU A 472 34.45 7.39 -7.79
N LEU A 473 35.24 8.16 -7.03
CA LEU A 473 35.70 9.51 -7.40
C LEU A 473 36.52 9.55 -8.71
N LEU A 474 37.33 8.52 -8.97
CA LEU A 474 38.06 8.39 -10.24
C LEU A 474 37.10 8.28 -11.44
N ILE A 475 36.03 7.48 -11.30
CA ILE A 475 35.04 7.26 -12.36
C ILE A 475 34.26 8.55 -12.62
N ILE A 476 33.93 9.28 -11.56
CA ILE A 476 33.26 10.58 -11.64
C ILE A 476 34.16 11.60 -12.32
N LEU A 477 35.46 11.66 -11.99
CA LEU A 477 36.40 12.57 -12.64
C LEU A 477 36.50 12.31 -14.15
N LEU A 478 36.57 11.04 -14.56
CA LEU A 478 36.54 10.66 -15.97
C LEU A 478 35.20 11.01 -16.64
N GLY A 479 34.09 10.82 -15.93
CA GLY A 479 32.76 11.26 -16.36
C GLY A 479 32.68 12.78 -16.54
N CYS A 480 33.17 13.56 -15.59
CA CYS A 480 33.22 15.03 -15.66
C CYS A 480 34.09 15.52 -16.82
N LEU A 481 35.22 14.86 -17.09
CA LEU A 481 36.06 15.17 -18.25
C LEU A 481 35.30 14.91 -19.56
N ALA A 482 34.64 13.76 -19.68
CA ALA A 482 33.82 13.43 -20.85
C ALA A 482 32.65 14.42 -21.02
N ALA A 483 31.96 14.78 -19.92
CA ALA A 483 30.88 15.76 -19.92
C ALA A 483 31.35 17.17 -20.29
N ALA A 484 32.53 17.58 -19.81
CA ALA A 484 33.11 18.88 -20.15
C ALA A 484 33.46 18.94 -21.65
N LEU A 485 34.09 17.89 -22.19
CA LEU A 485 34.38 17.80 -23.63
C LEU A 485 33.10 17.76 -24.47
N ASN A 486 32.07 17.04 -24.02
CA ASN A 486 30.76 17.02 -24.68
C ASN A 486 30.06 18.39 -24.62
N GLY A 487 30.18 19.12 -23.52
CA GLY A 487 29.63 20.49 -23.40
C GLY A 487 30.28 21.48 -24.36
N ALA A 488 31.57 21.30 -24.66
CA ALA A 488 32.28 22.13 -25.63
C ALA A 488 31.83 21.90 -27.09
N VAL A 489 31.18 20.77 -27.40
CA VAL A 489 30.77 20.43 -28.77
C VAL A 489 29.82 21.48 -29.36
N MET A 490 28.79 21.90 -28.64
CA MET A 490 27.77 22.83 -29.16
C MET A 490 28.31 24.22 -29.51
N PRO A 491 29.10 24.90 -28.65
CA PRO A 491 29.75 26.15 -29.01
C PRO A 491 30.70 26.03 -30.20
N VAL A 492 31.46 24.93 -30.28
CA VAL A 492 32.40 24.68 -31.38
C VAL A 492 31.64 24.46 -32.69
N VAL A 493 30.52 23.74 -32.67
CA VAL A 493 29.63 23.60 -33.84
C VAL A 493 29.11 24.96 -34.28
N GLY A 494 28.76 25.86 -33.36
CA GLY A 494 28.39 27.23 -33.70
C GLY A 494 29.49 28.03 -34.38
N LEU A 495 30.73 27.87 -33.93
CA LEU A 495 31.89 28.47 -34.58
C LEU A 495 32.14 27.88 -35.98
N LEU A 496 31.93 26.57 -36.17
CA LEU A 496 32.01 25.95 -37.50
C LEU A 496 30.94 26.48 -38.45
N PHE A 497 29.69 26.61 -37.99
CA PHE A 497 28.61 27.24 -38.77
C PHE A 497 28.99 28.66 -39.19
N ALA A 498 29.50 29.47 -38.25
CA ALA A 498 29.90 30.84 -38.53
C ALA A 498 31.02 30.92 -39.60
N ASN A 499 32.04 30.07 -39.49
CA ASN A 499 33.15 30.04 -40.45
C ASN A 499 32.71 29.61 -41.86
N ILE A 500 31.79 28.66 -41.97
CA ILE A 500 31.25 28.24 -43.27
C ILE A 500 30.42 29.36 -43.89
N ILE A 501 29.56 30.02 -43.10
CA ILE A 501 28.76 31.16 -43.57
C ILE A 501 29.69 32.25 -44.10
N TYR A 502 30.75 32.58 -43.38
CA TYR A 502 31.75 33.55 -43.84
C TYR A 502 32.41 33.12 -45.16
N THR A 503 32.72 31.82 -45.32
CA THR A 503 33.32 31.27 -46.53
C THR A 503 32.41 31.43 -47.76
N PHE A 504 31.09 31.41 -47.60
CA PHE A 504 30.14 31.66 -48.71
C PHE A 504 30.19 33.08 -49.26
N TYR A 505 30.78 34.03 -48.53
CA TYR A 505 30.95 35.42 -48.98
C TYR A 505 32.38 35.70 -49.47
N GLN A 506 33.25 34.70 -49.55
CA GLN A 506 34.59 34.80 -50.15
C GLN A 506 34.55 34.64 -51.68
N PRO A 507 35.60 35.08 -52.42
CA PRO A 507 35.68 34.88 -53.87
C PRO A 507 35.59 33.40 -54.25
N LEU A 508 34.92 33.12 -55.39
CA LEU A 508 34.52 31.78 -55.87
C LEU A 508 35.64 30.73 -55.82
N ASP A 509 36.87 31.10 -56.15
CA ASP A 509 38.04 30.21 -56.18
C ASP A 509 38.42 29.65 -54.80
N LYS A 510 38.04 30.31 -53.70
CA LYS A 510 38.36 29.90 -52.32
C LYS A 510 37.22 29.16 -51.63
N ILE A 511 36.02 29.17 -52.19
CA ILE A 511 34.82 28.58 -51.58
C ILE A 511 34.96 27.07 -51.48
N GLN A 512 35.44 26.42 -52.56
CA GLN A 512 35.49 24.96 -52.64
C GLN A 512 36.50 24.36 -51.64
N ASP A 513 37.72 24.87 -51.61
CA ASP A 513 38.77 24.42 -50.69
C ASP A 513 38.45 24.74 -49.22
N GLY A 514 37.89 25.93 -48.96
CA GLY A 514 37.46 26.34 -47.63
C GLY A 514 36.33 25.47 -47.09
N CYS A 515 35.30 25.20 -47.89
CA CYS A 515 34.18 24.34 -47.47
C CYS A 515 34.65 22.90 -47.22
N LEU A 516 35.54 22.38 -48.07
CA LEU A 516 36.08 21.02 -47.91
C LEU A 516 36.83 20.88 -46.58
N ALA A 517 37.64 21.87 -46.19
CA ALA A 517 38.33 21.88 -44.90
C ALA A 517 37.34 21.88 -43.70
N TRP A 518 36.27 22.68 -43.76
CA TRP A 518 35.30 22.74 -42.67
C TRP A 518 34.43 21.48 -42.54
N ILE A 519 34.16 20.77 -43.65
CA ILE A 519 33.43 19.48 -43.63
C ILE A 519 34.24 18.41 -42.89
N HIS A 520 35.56 18.35 -43.09
CA HIS A 520 36.41 17.45 -42.33
C HIS A 520 36.33 17.71 -40.83
N MET A 521 36.20 18.98 -40.41
CA MET A 521 36.00 19.34 -39.01
C MET A 521 34.64 18.87 -38.46
N PHE A 522 33.56 18.92 -39.25
CA PHE A 522 32.26 18.34 -38.84
C PHE A 522 32.35 16.82 -38.64
N ILE A 523 33.08 16.11 -39.51
CA ILE A 523 33.31 14.66 -39.36
C ILE A 523 34.11 14.37 -38.10
N VAL A 524 35.14 15.16 -37.79
CA VAL A 524 35.95 15.00 -36.57
C VAL A 524 35.08 15.19 -35.32
N ILE A 525 34.22 16.22 -35.29
CA ILE A 525 33.31 16.45 -34.16
C ILE A 525 32.25 15.35 -34.05
N ALA A 526 31.74 14.84 -35.18
CA ALA A 526 30.82 13.72 -35.20
C ALA A 526 31.45 12.45 -34.60
N CYS A 527 32.67 12.11 -35.01
CA CYS A 527 33.42 11.00 -34.43
C CYS A 527 33.70 11.21 -32.94
N ALA A 528 34.02 12.45 -32.54
CA ALA A 528 34.22 12.79 -31.13
C ALA A 528 32.93 12.62 -30.31
N SER A 529 31.78 13.08 -30.80
CA SER A 529 30.50 12.95 -30.10
C SER A 529 30.03 11.49 -30.00
N LEU A 530 30.30 10.67 -31.02
CA LEU A 530 30.03 9.22 -31.00
C LEU A 530 30.76 8.50 -29.85
N LEU A 531 31.92 8.99 -29.43
CA LEU A 531 32.73 8.42 -28.35
C LEU A 531 32.45 9.09 -26.99
N LEU A 532 32.36 10.42 -26.95
CA LEU A 532 32.27 11.18 -25.70
C LEU A 532 30.92 10.97 -24.98
N VAL A 533 29.82 10.92 -25.73
CA VAL A 533 28.46 10.76 -25.17
C VAL A 533 28.26 9.42 -24.44
N PRO A 534 28.56 8.25 -25.06
CA PRO A 534 28.45 6.98 -24.34
C PRO A 534 29.42 6.91 -23.16
N LEU A 535 30.63 7.46 -23.30
CA LEU A 535 31.62 7.46 -22.24
C LEU A 535 31.14 8.25 -21.01
N GLN A 536 30.56 9.44 -21.22
CA GLN A 536 29.90 10.24 -20.19
C GLN A 536 28.80 9.43 -19.50
N ASN A 537 27.84 8.89 -20.27
CA ASN A 537 26.68 8.19 -19.71
C ASN A 537 27.08 6.95 -18.91
N VAL A 538 28.03 6.16 -19.40
CA VAL A 538 28.49 4.94 -18.72
C VAL A 538 29.19 5.26 -17.41
N PHE A 539 30.10 6.23 -17.38
CA PHE A 539 30.83 6.58 -16.16
C PHE A 539 29.89 7.10 -15.06
N PHE A 540 28.96 8.00 -15.41
CA PHE A 540 27.98 8.52 -14.46
C PHE A 540 26.96 7.46 -14.03
N CYS A 541 26.52 6.57 -14.93
CA CYS A 541 25.65 5.45 -14.57
C CYS A 541 26.32 4.49 -13.58
N VAL A 542 27.56 4.08 -13.85
CA VAL A 542 28.30 3.16 -12.96
C VAL A 542 28.53 3.80 -11.59
N ALA A 543 28.86 5.09 -11.54
CA ALA A 543 29.01 5.80 -10.26
C ALA A 543 27.68 5.89 -9.50
N GLY A 544 26.59 6.27 -10.18
CA GLY A 544 25.26 6.39 -9.59
C GLY A 544 24.71 5.06 -9.06
N GLU A 545 24.81 3.98 -9.84
CA GLU A 545 24.30 2.66 -9.46
C GLU A 545 25.09 2.03 -8.30
N LYS A 546 26.41 2.19 -8.27
CA LYS A 546 27.24 1.74 -7.13
C LYS A 546 26.88 2.48 -5.85
N LEU A 547 26.66 3.79 -5.93
CA LEU A 547 26.22 4.61 -4.81
C LEU A 547 24.85 4.17 -4.31
N VAL A 548 23.86 4.04 -5.20
CA VAL A 548 22.50 3.63 -4.82
C VAL A 548 22.45 2.24 -4.24
N ARG A 549 23.20 1.29 -4.80
CA ARG A 549 23.38 -0.04 -4.22
C ARG A 549 23.95 0.05 -2.80
N ARG A 550 24.96 0.87 -2.57
CA ARG A 550 25.57 1.07 -1.24
C ARG A 550 24.56 1.68 -0.27
N ILE A 551 23.87 2.74 -0.67
CA ILE A 551 22.84 3.39 0.15
C ILE A 551 21.73 2.40 0.49
N ARG A 552 21.15 1.71 -0.49
CA ARG A 552 20.09 0.71 -0.27
C ARG A 552 20.52 -0.41 0.68
N ILE A 553 21.75 -0.91 0.58
CA ILE A 553 22.26 -1.93 1.49
C ILE A 553 22.42 -1.37 2.91
N LEU A 554 22.96 -0.15 3.04
CA LEU A 554 23.16 0.49 4.34
C LEU A 554 21.85 0.87 5.02
N THR A 555 20.90 1.45 4.29
CA THR A 555 19.57 1.76 4.83
C THR A 555 18.80 0.49 5.18
N PHE A 556 18.80 -0.52 4.30
CA PHE A 556 18.15 -1.81 4.61
C PHE A 556 18.79 -2.48 5.83
N HIS A 557 20.12 -2.45 5.93
CA HIS A 557 20.84 -2.94 7.11
C HIS A 557 20.43 -2.17 8.36
N ASN A 558 20.41 -0.83 8.35
CA ASN A 558 20.06 -0.02 9.51
C ASN A 558 18.60 -0.19 9.92
N VAL A 559 17.66 -0.28 8.97
CA VAL A 559 16.25 -0.54 9.21
C VAL A 559 16.07 -1.89 9.92
N LEU A 560 16.74 -2.95 9.44
CA LEU A 560 16.69 -4.29 10.07
C LEU A 560 17.22 -4.32 11.51
N HIS A 561 18.06 -3.36 11.91
CA HIS A 561 18.62 -3.26 13.26
C HIS A 561 17.88 -2.23 14.14
N GLN A 562 16.76 -1.66 13.68
CA GLN A 562 15.92 -0.80 14.52
C GLN A 562 15.11 -1.60 15.53
N ARG A 563 14.76 -0.94 16.64
CA ARG A 563 13.87 -1.50 17.67
C ARG A 563 12.45 -1.63 17.13
N MET A 564 11.68 -2.57 17.68
CA MET A 564 10.29 -2.81 17.28
C MET A 564 9.42 -1.55 17.41
N LYS A 565 9.67 -0.74 18.45
CA LYS A 565 9.08 0.60 18.64
C LYS A 565 9.08 1.48 17.37
N TRP A 566 10.12 1.41 16.54
CA TRP A 566 10.21 2.23 15.33
C TRP A 566 9.22 1.78 14.26
N PHE A 567 8.95 0.47 14.16
CA PHE A 567 8.02 -0.13 13.21
C PHE A 567 6.55 -0.01 13.65
N ASP A 568 6.31 0.17 14.95
CA ASP A 568 4.96 0.40 15.49
C ASP A 568 4.45 1.82 15.20
N ASP A 569 5.32 2.71 14.73
CA ASP A 569 4.95 4.05 14.27
C ASP A 569 4.25 3.94 12.90
N PRO A 570 3.01 4.44 12.74
CA PRO A 570 2.29 4.41 11.47
C PRO A 570 3.07 5.08 10.32
N GLU A 571 3.95 6.03 10.60
CA GLU A 571 4.79 6.68 9.58
C GLU A 571 5.86 5.77 8.97
N ASN A 572 6.22 4.70 9.68
CA ASN A 572 7.25 3.73 9.30
C ASN A 572 6.67 2.38 8.88
N ASN A 573 5.41 2.39 8.40
CA ASN A 573 4.80 1.20 7.83
C ASN A 573 5.70 0.64 6.71
N SER A 574 5.85 -0.69 6.69
CA SER A 574 6.60 -1.44 5.69
C SER A 574 6.39 -1.02 4.24
N ALA A 575 5.16 -0.71 3.83
CA ALA A 575 4.86 -0.28 2.47
C ALA A 575 5.53 1.07 2.17
N ILE A 576 5.51 2.00 3.14
CA ILE A 576 6.16 3.31 3.05
C ILE A 576 7.69 3.13 3.06
N VAL A 577 8.23 2.28 3.94
CA VAL A 577 9.68 2.01 3.99
C VAL A 577 10.17 1.34 2.71
N SER A 578 9.42 0.38 2.17
CA SER A 578 9.70 -0.28 0.89
C SER A 578 9.65 0.72 -0.27
N SER A 579 8.62 1.58 -0.31
CA SER A 579 8.51 2.65 -1.30
C SER A 579 9.69 3.62 -1.22
N ARG A 580 10.07 4.09 -0.03
CA ARG A 580 11.27 4.94 0.15
C ARG A 580 12.56 4.24 -0.31
N LEU A 581 12.75 2.95 0.00
CA LEU A 581 13.93 2.18 -0.46
C LEU A 581 13.97 1.99 -1.99
N LEU A 582 12.82 1.93 -2.65
CA LEU A 582 12.71 1.77 -4.11
C LEU A 582 12.76 3.11 -4.83
N HIS A 583 11.82 4.00 -4.55
CA HIS A 583 11.59 5.27 -5.24
C HIS A 583 12.57 6.37 -4.80
N ASP A 584 12.71 6.68 -3.50
CA ASP A 584 13.63 7.74 -3.04
C ASP A 584 15.08 7.45 -3.45
N ALA A 585 15.49 6.19 -3.36
CA ALA A 585 16.83 5.77 -3.76
C ALA A 585 17.08 5.94 -5.28
N SER A 586 16.03 5.84 -6.09
CA SER A 586 16.12 6.09 -7.54
C SER A 586 16.27 7.57 -7.86
N TYR A 587 15.65 8.48 -7.09
CA TYR A 587 15.88 9.92 -7.23
C TYR A 587 17.32 10.30 -6.89
N VAL A 588 17.91 9.64 -5.87
CA VAL A 588 19.34 9.80 -5.57
C VAL A 588 20.24 9.35 -6.74
N ARG A 589 19.86 8.27 -7.46
CA ARG A 589 20.55 7.83 -8.70
C ARG A 589 20.57 8.95 -9.73
N SER A 590 19.39 9.52 -9.99
CA SER A 590 19.21 10.54 -11.04
C SER A 590 20.04 11.79 -10.76
N LEU A 591 20.19 12.18 -9.48
CA LEU A 591 21.05 13.30 -9.11
C LEU A 591 22.52 13.06 -9.45
N VAL A 592 23.08 11.94 -8.98
CA VAL A 592 24.52 11.68 -9.06
C VAL A 592 24.94 11.20 -10.44
N GLY A 593 24.06 10.46 -11.12
CA GLY A 593 24.27 10.02 -12.50
C GLY A 593 23.95 11.14 -13.49
N ASP A 594 22.66 11.46 -13.63
CA ASP A 594 22.17 12.21 -14.78
C ASP A 594 22.32 13.74 -14.59
N ALA A 595 21.90 14.26 -13.42
CA ALA A 595 21.93 15.71 -13.17
C ALA A 595 23.35 16.25 -13.03
N MET A 596 24.26 15.52 -12.37
CA MET A 596 25.65 15.96 -12.22
C MET A 596 26.37 16.02 -13.57
N ALA A 597 26.12 15.06 -14.46
CA ALA A 597 26.62 15.08 -15.83
C ALA A 597 26.13 16.31 -16.60
N LEU A 598 24.83 16.61 -16.48
CA LEU A 598 24.19 17.75 -17.13
C LEU A 598 24.72 19.09 -16.60
N VAL A 599 24.93 19.23 -15.29
CA VAL A 599 25.48 20.45 -14.68
C VAL A 599 26.91 20.72 -15.18
N VAL A 600 27.77 19.70 -15.20
CA VAL A 600 29.15 19.83 -15.69
C VAL A 600 29.15 20.15 -17.18
N GLN A 601 28.30 19.49 -17.95
CA GLN A 601 28.13 19.77 -19.38
C GLN A 601 27.71 21.22 -19.62
N ASN A 602 26.66 21.70 -18.94
CA ASN A 602 26.17 23.07 -19.11
C ASN A 602 27.19 24.12 -18.68
N LEU A 603 27.91 23.89 -17.58
CA LEU A 603 28.97 24.80 -17.15
C LEU A 603 30.08 24.88 -18.20
N SER A 604 30.46 23.74 -18.80
CA SER A 604 31.40 23.71 -19.91
C SER A 604 30.86 24.45 -21.14
N THR A 605 29.62 24.20 -21.54
CA THR A 605 28.96 24.87 -22.68
C THR A 605 28.98 26.40 -22.50
N VAL A 606 28.56 26.90 -21.34
CA VAL A 606 28.52 28.35 -21.07
C VAL A 606 29.93 28.94 -21.05
N THR A 607 30.89 28.28 -20.39
CA THR A 607 32.26 28.80 -20.29
C THR A 607 32.97 28.83 -21.64
N VAL A 608 32.87 27.76 -22.44
CA VAL A 608 33.46 27.70 -23.78
C VAL A 608 32.75 28.66 -24.74
N GLY A 609 31.42 28.73 -24.72
CA GLY A 609 30.65 29.65 -25.54
C GLY A 609 30.96 31.12 -25.24
N LEU A 610 31.04 31.47 -23.95
CA LEU A 610 31.41 32.81 -23.51
C LEU A 610 32.87 33.15 -23.85
N PHE A 611 33.78 32.18 -23.71
CA PHE A 611 35.19 32.36 -24.06
C PHE A 611 35.35 32.66 -25.56
N ILE A 612 34.69 31.87 -26.42
CA ILE A 612 34.68 32.11 -27.87
C ILE A 612 34.12 33.52 -28.15
N ALA A 613 32.97 33.86 -27.58
CA ALA A 613 32.32 35.15 -27.76
C ALA A 613 33.18 36.35 -27.34
N MET A 614 33.82 36.27 -26.17
CA MET A 614 34.70 37.32 -25.65
C MET A 614 35.95 37.50 -26.52
N SER A 615 36.47 36.41 -27.10
CA SER A 615 37.64 36.46 -27.98
C SER A 615 37.37 37.11 -29.34
N THR A 616 36.14 36.97 -29.87
CA THR A 616 35.76 37.51 -31.18
C THR A 616 35.14 38.90 -31.08
N CYS A 617 34.18 39.10 -30.19
CA CYS A 617 33.50 40.39 -30.00
C CYS A 617 33.01 40.56 -28.55
N TRP A 618 33.85 41.16 -27.72
CA TRP A 618 33.52 41.43 -26.31
C TRP A 618 32.28 42.34 -26.13
N GLN A 619 32.01 43.26 -27.05
CA GLN A 619 30.87 44.17 -26.97
C GLN A 619 29.52 43.43 -27.10
N LEU A 620 29.43 42.49 -28.05
CA LEU A 620 28.24 41.66 -28.24
C LEU A 620 28.13 40.60 -27.13
N ALA A 621 29.26 40.05 -26.67
CA ALA A 621 29.29 39.12 -25.54
C ALA A 621 28.72 39.76 -24.25
N LEU A 622 29.03 41.04 -23.97
CA LEU A 622 28.47 41.77 -22.83
C LEU A 622 26.96 41.96 -22.93
N LEU A 623 26.42 42.18 -24.14
CA LEU A 623 24.97 42.26 -24.36
C LEU A 623 24.29 40.95 -23.92
N PHE A 624 24.83 39.81 -24.34
CA PHE A 624 24.30 38.50 -23.96
C PHE A 624 24.45 38.22 -22.46
N ILE A 625 25.58 38.59 -21.84
CA ILE A 625 25.73 38.53 -20.38
C ILE A 625 24.63 39.35 -19.69
N GLY A 626 24.28 40.52 -20.23
CA GLY A 626 23.17 41.34 -19.73
C GLY A 626 21.79 40.72 -19.92
N LEU A 627 21.62 39.82 -20.89
CA LEU A 627 20.37 39.09 -21.17
C LEU A 627 20.23 37.79 -20.37
N LEU A 628 21.34 37.20 -19.89
CA LEU A 628 21.33 35.98 -19.08
C LEU A 628 20.40 36.06 -17.84
N PRO A 629 20.36 37.15 -17.06
CA PRO A 629 19.41 37.29 -15.96
C PRO A 629 17.95 37.20 -16.40
N CYS A 630 17.59 37.73 -17.57
CA CYS A 630 16.23 37.66 -18.09
C CYS A 630 15.83 36.21 -18.39
N TYR A 631 16.70 35.45 -19.06
CA TYR A 631 16.49 34.01 -19.30
C TYR A 631 16.43 33.19 -18.00
N GLY A 632 17.29 33.52 -17.04
CA GLY A 632 17.29 32.88 -15.73
C GLY A 632 16.01 33.15 -14.94
N LEU A 633 15.54 34.41 -14.91
CA LEU A 633 14.29 34.80 -14.24
C LEU A 633 13.08 34.12 -14.88
N ASP A 634 13.03 34.06 -16.21
CA ASP A 634 11.99 33.36 -16.96
C ASP A 634 11.94 31.87 -16.58
N ALA A 635 13.09 31.18 -16.63
CA ALA A 635 13.20 29.78 -16.24
C ALA A 635 12.78 29.51 -14.78
N ILE A 636 13.26 30.35 -13.83
CA ILE A 636 12.90 30.21 -12.41
C ILE A 636 11.41 30.46 -12.17
N SER A 637 10.83 31.43 -12.87
CA SER A 637 9.41 31.76 -12.78
C SER A 637 8.55 30.57 -13.22
N GLN A 638 8.86 29.96 -14.36
CA GLN A 638 8.14 28.79 -14.87
C GLN A 638 8.19 27.61 -13.88
N VAL A 639 9.37 27.29 -13.35
CA VAL A 639 9.52 26.17 -12.40
C VAL A 639 8.72 26.42 -11.11
N LYS A 640 8.83 27.61 -10.51
CA LYS A 640 8.13 27.94 -9.25
C LYS A 640 6.61 27.96 -9.41
N LEU A 641 6.12 28.52 -10.51
CA LEU A 641 4.69 28.52 -10.82
C LEU A 641 4.19 27.09 -11.00
N GLY A 642 4.91 26.27 -11.77
CA GLY A 642 4.60 24.85 -11.95
C GLY A 642 4.46 24.10 -10.63
N GLU A 643 5.49 24.15 -9.77
CA GLU A 643 5.48 23.46 -8.47
C GLU A 643 4.33 23.89 -7.55
N THR A 644 4.02 25.18 -7.52
CA THR A 644 2.97 25.73 -6.65
C THR A 644 1.58 25.23 -7.08
N PHE A 645 1.31 25.24 -8.39
CA PHE A 645 0.04 24.75 -8.91
C PHE A 645 -0.07 23.22 -8.85
N ASP A 646 1.02 22.49 -9.06
CA ASP A 646 1.03 21.03 -8.93
C ASP A 646 0.69 20.58 -7.51
N LYS A 647 1.27 21.21 -6.48
CA LYS A 647 0.95 20.91 -5.08
C LYS A 647 -0.52 21.15 -4.75
N LYS A 648 -1.06 22.31 -5.16
CA LYS A 648 -2.47 22.65 -4.92
C LYS A 648 -3.41 21.70 -5.66
N ALA A 649 -3.12 21.41 -6.93
CA ALA A 649 -3.91 20.49 -7.76
C ALA A 649 -3.91 19.08 -7.17
N LYS A 650 -2.75 18.55 -6.79
CA LYS A 650 -2.63 17.21 -6.18
C LYS A 650 -3.49 17.08 -4.92
N ALA A 651 -3.42 18.04 -4.00
CA ALA A 651 -4.25 18.03 -2.79
C ALA A 651 -5.76 18.02 -3.08
N MET A 652 -6.22 18.75 -4.10
CA MET A 652 -7.64 18.76 -4.48
C MET A 652 -8.06 17.46 -5.17
N TYR A 653 -7.20 16.87 -6.01
CA TYR A 653 -7.43 15.56 -6.61
C TYR A 653 -7.47 14.46 -5.56
N ASP A 654 -6.56 14.46 -4.58
CA ASP A 654 -6.53 13.48 -3.50
C ASP A 654 -7.82 13.54 -2.67
N ALA A 655 -8.25 14.74 -2.29
CA ALA A 655 -9.50 14.93 -1.54
C ALA A 655 -10.75 14.50 -2.33
N THR A 656 -10.74 14.64 -3.65
CA THR A 656 -11.82 14.18 -4.55
C THR A 656 -11.76 12.67 -4.75
N GLY A 657 -10.56 12.12 -4.89
CA GLY A 657 -10.28 10.69 -5.01
C GLY A 657 -10.67 9.91 -3.76
N GLN A 658 -10.48 10.48 -2.57
CA GLN A 658 -10.92 9.88 -1.30
C GLN A 658 -12.43 9.64 -1.26
N ILE A 659 -13.25 10.62 -1.66
CA ILE A 659 -14.71 10.47 -1.70
C ILE A 659 -15.11 9.36 -2.68
N ALA A 660 -14.51 9.32 -3.86
CA ALA A 660 -14.76 8.27 -4.84
C ALA A 660 -14.33 6.90 -4.32
N HIS A 661 -13.17 6.81 -3.68
CA HIS A 661 -12.65 5.57 -3.09
C HIS A 661 -13.59 5.02 -2.02
N GLU A 662 -14.03 5.88 -1.12
CA GLU A 662 -14.92 5.52 -0.02
C GLU A 662 -16.28 5.00 -0.53
N ALA A 663 -16.88 5.73 -1.48
CA ALA A 663 -18.13 5.33 -2.12
C ALA A 663 -18.01 3.99 -2.87
N LEU A 664 -16.91 3.77 -3.60
CA LEU A 664 -16.69 2.54 -4.37
C LEU A 664 -16.37 1.35 -3.46
N SER A 665 -15.61 1.55 -2.38
CA SER A 665 -15.32 0.51 -1.39
C SER A 665 -16.60 0.04 -0.67
N SER A 666 -17.55 0.95 -0.51
CA SER A 666 -18.83 0.74 0.19
C SER A 666 -20.02 0.63 -0.75
N ILE A 667 -19.80 0.22 -2.01
CA ILE A 667 -20.81 0.30 -3.08
C ILE A 667 -22.09 -0.48 -2.77
N ARG A 668 -22.01 -1.61 -2.05
CA ARG A 668 -23.20 -2.38 -1.64
C ARG A 668 -24.08 -1.59 -0.68
N THR A 669 -23.45 -0.88 0.27
CA THR A 669 -24.15 -0.02 1.23
C THR A 669 -24.77 1.18 0.52
N VAL A 670 -24.03 1.86 -0.36
CA VAL A 670 -24.58 3.00 -1.13
C VAL A 670 -25.79 2.54 -1.97
N ALA A 671 -25.70 1.37 -2.60
CA ALA A 671 -26.76 0.81 -3.44
C ALA A 671 -27.98 0.30 -2.67
N SER A 672 -27.83 -0.24 -1.46
CA SER A 672 -28.97 -0.66 -0.61
C SER A 672 -29.77 0.53 -0.11
N PHE A 673 -29.14 1.69 0.09
CA PHE A 673 -29.80 2.93 0.51
C PHE A 673 -30.26 3.82 -0.66
N CYS A 674 -30.03 3.43 -1.92
CA CYS A 674 -30.34 4.24 -3.11
C CYS A 674 -29.69 5.64 -3.09
N ALA A 675 -28.52 5.76 -2.45
CA ALA A 675 -27.83 7.03 -2.23
C ALA A 675 -26.83 7.39 -3.36
N GLU A 676 -26.87 6.68 -4.50
CA GLU A 676 -25.91 6.88 -5.60
C GLU A 676 -25.94 8.32 -6.12
N LYS A 677 -27.13 8.92 -6.24
CA LYS A 677 -27.30 10.29 -6.73
C LYS A 677 -26.64 11.31 -5.81
N LYS A 678 -26.85 11.21 -4.50
CA LYS A 678 -26.23 12.08 -3.48
C LYS A 678 -24.70 12.02 -3.54
N VAL A 679 -24.14 10.81 -3.65
CA VAL A 679 -22.69 10.62 -3.77
C VAL A 679 -22.15 11.23 -5.08
N ILE A 680 -22.87 11.09 -6.19
CA ILE A 680 -22.52 11.70 -7.47
C ILE A 680 -22.56 13.23 -7.37
N ASP A 681 -23.58 13.81 -6.74
CA ASP A 681 -23.70 15.26 -6.58
C ASP A 681 -22.60 15.83 -5.68
N LEU A 682 -22.25 15.13 -4.59
CA LEU A 682 -21.11 15.47 -3.74
C LEU A 682 -19.78 15.43 -4.53
N PHE A 683 -19.57 14.37 -5.31
CA PHE A 683 -18.39 14.24 -6.17
C PHE A 683 -18.33 15.34 -7.23
N LYS A 684 -19.47 15.70 -7.84
CA LYS A 684 -19.58 16.77 -8.83
C LYS A 684 -19.22 18.13 -8.23
N HIS A 685 -19.73 18.45 -7.05
CA HIS A 685 -19.42 19.71 -6.37
C HIS A 685 -17.92 19.84 -6.09
N LYS A 686 -17.31 18.81 -5.50
CA LYS A 686 -15.87 18.82 -5.17
C LYS A 686 -14.97 18.75 -6.41
N SER A 687 -15.42 18.12 -7.48
CA SER A 687 -14.73 18.13 -8.78
C SER A 687 -14.73 19.52 -9.43
N MET A 688 -15.75 20.35 -9.18
CA MET A 688 -15.81 21.71 -9.73
C MET A 688 -14.67 22.60 -9.20
N ASP A 689 -14.27 22.42 -7.94
CA ASP A 689 -13.11 23.11 -7.36
C ASP A 689 -11.81 22.77 -8.10
N CYS A 690 -11.66 21.49 -8.50
CA CYS A 690 -10.53 21.05 -9.32
C CYS A 690 -10.54 21.71 -10.71
N VAL A 691 -11.72 21.83 -11.33
CA VAL A 691 -11.88 22.49 -12.64
C VAL A 691 -11.51 23.97 -12.56
N ASN A 692 -12.03 24.70 -11.57
CA ASN A 692 -11.75 26.13 -11.39
C ASN A 692 -10.24 26.39 -11.16
N ALA A 693 -9.59 25.55 -10.35
CA ALA A 693 -8.15 25.63 -10.16
C ALA A 693 -7.36 25.30 -11.44
N GLY A 694 -7.82 24.32 -12.22
CA GLY A 694 -7.26 23.97 -13.52
C GLY A 694 -7.33 25.11 -14.52
N ILE A 695 -8.47 25.83 -14.59
CA ILE A 695 -8.64 27.01 -15.44
C ILE A 695 -7.67 28.13 -15.03
N HIS A 696 -7.57 28.43 -13.74
CA HIS A 696 -6.62 29.43 -13.24
C HIS A 696 -5.16 29.05 -13.57
N ARG A 697 -4.80 27.78 -13.40
CA ARG A 697 -3.48 27.26 -13.80
C ARG A 697 -3.24 27.42 -15.30
N ALA A 698 -4.22 27.11 -16.14
CA ALA A 698 -4.09 27.22 -17.59
C ALA A 698 -3.88 28.67 -18.04
N LEU A 699 -4.61 29.62 -17.46
CA LEU A 699 -4.45 31.05 -17.76
C LEU A 699 -3.06 31.58 -17.36
N ILE A 700 -2.63 31.28 -16.13
CA ILE A 700 -1.33 31.75 -15.62
C ILE A 700 -0.18 31.06 -16.35
N GLY A 701 -0.28 29.75 -16.59
CA GLY A 701 0.70 28.99 -17.36
C GLY A 701 0.81 29.46 -18.81
N GLY A 702 -0.33 29.72 -19.46
CA GLY A 702 -0.37 30.24 -20.83
C GLY A 702 0.25 31.64 -20.95
N PHE A 703 -0.05 32.53 -20.01
CA PHE A 703 0.59 33.86 -19.94
C PHE A 703 2.09 33.75 -19.70
N GLY A 704 2.52 32.86 -18.78
CA GLY A 704 3.92 32.58 -18.51
C GLY A 704 4.70 32.15 -19.75
N LEU A 705 4.18 31.16 -20.49
CA LEU A 705 4.78 30.70 -21.74
C LEU A 705 4.83 31.79 -22.82
N GLY A 706 3.78 32.61 -22.93
CA GLY A 706 3.77 33.76 -23.85
C GLY A 706 4.87 34.78 -23.54
N MET A 707 5.08 35.10 -22.26
CA MET A 707 6.16 35.98 -21.82
C MET A 707 7.55 35.41 -22.15
N SER A 708 7.73 34.09 -21.98
CA SER A 708 8.99 33.42 -22.33
C SER A 708 9.32 33.53 -23.82
N TYR A 709 8.33 33.40 -24.71
CA TYR A 709 8.53 33.63 -26.14
C TYR A 709 8.88 35.07 -26.48
N ILE A 710 8.32 36.06 -25.77
CA ILE A 710 8.68 37.47 -25.94
C ILE A 710 10.15 37.69 -25.54
N VAL A 711 10.61 37.10 -24.44
CA VAL A 711 12.02 37.19 -24.01
C VAL A 711 12.94 36.54 -25.06
N MET A 712 12.58 35.35 -25.54
CA MET A 712 13.35 34.61 -26.55
C MET A 712 13.45 35.37 -27.88
N TYR A 713 12.34 35.73 -28.52
CA TYR A 713 12.39 36.44 -29.80
C TYR A 713 12.85 37.90 -29.67
N GLY A 714 12.56 38.55 -28.54
CA GLY A 714 13.02 39.90 -28.24
C GLY A 714 14.54 39.97 -28.10
N SER A 715 15.15 39.01 -27.42
CA SER A 715 16.62 38.91 -27.31
C SER A 715 17.30 38.66 -28.66
N LEU A 716 16.70 37.81 -29.51
CA LEU A 716 17.17 37.54 -30.86
C LEU A 716 17.14 38.83 -31.71
N SER A 717 16.02 39.55 -31.68
CA SER A 717 15.84 40.83 -32.37
C SER A 717 16.84 41.89 -31.90
N LEU A 718 17.01 42.02 -30.58
CA LEU A 718 17.96 42.95 -29.96
C LEU A 718 19.42 42.65 -30.38
N SER A 719 19.77 41.36 -30.45
CA SER A 719 21.11 40.91 -30.85
C SER A 719 21.44 41.26 -32.30
N PHE A 720 20.48 41.09 -33.22
CA PHE A 720 20.64 41.52 -34.61
C PHE A 720 20.65 43.04 -34.77
N TRP A 721 19.82 43.77 -34.02
CA TRP A 721 19.76 45.23 -34.08
C TRP A 721 21.07 45.88 -33.60
N VAL A 722 21.53 45.51 -32.40
CA VAL A 722 22.80 46.01 -31.84
C VAL A 722 23.99 45.52 -32.66
N GLY A 723 23.97 44.25 -33.08
CA GLY A 723 24.99 43.69 -33.97
C GLY A 723 25.12 44.44 -35.29
N GLY A 724 23.99 44.73 -35.95
CA GLY A 724 23.95 45.52 -37.18
C GLY A 724 24.48 46.94 -37.00
N LEU A 725 24.14 47.61 -35.89
CA LEU A 725 24.66 48.93 -35.54
C LEU A 725 26.18 48.91 -35.33
N LEU A 726 26.72 47.89 -34.66
CA LEU A 726 28.16 47.74 -34.41
C LEU A 726 28.95 47.48 -35.70
N VAL A 727 28.39 46.70 -36.62
CA VAL A 727 28.98 46.45 -37.94
C VAL A 727 28.90 47.70 -38.81
N PHE A 728 27.78 48.42 -38.81
CA PHE A 728 27.62 49.68 -39.55
C PHE A 728 28.58 50.77 -39.05
N ALA A 729 28.81 50.84 -37.74
CA ALA A 729 29.77 51.76 -37.13
C ALA A 729 31.25 51.36 -37.35
N GLY A 730 31.52 50.24 -38.03
CA GLY A 730 32.88 49.75 -38.32
C GLY A 730 33.65 49.26 -37.08
N LYS A 731 32.98 49.10 -35.93
CA LYS A 731 33.63 48.67 -34.67
C LYS A 731 33.86 47.16 -34.62
N VAL A 732 33.07 46.39 -35.37
CA VAL A 732 33.09 44.92 -35.39
C VAL A 732 33.00 44.45 -36.84
N THR A 733 33.78 43.45 -37.22
CA THR A 733 33.68 42.81 -38.54
C THR A 733 32.47 41.87 -38.61
N PHE A 734 31.90 41.69 -39.80
CA PHE A 734 30.80 40.74 -40.03
C PHE A 734 31.15 39.31 -39.55
N ASP A 735 32.39 38.89 -39.77
CA ASP A 735 32.92 37.61 -39.28
C ASP A 735 32.88 37.50 -37.75
N GLY A 736 33.39 38.52 -37.05
CA GLY A 736 33.37 38.57 -35.59
C GLY A 736 31.95 38.58 -35.01
N PHE A 737 31.01 39.27 -35.68
CA PHE A 737 29.60 39.27 -35.30
C PHE A 737 28.96 37.89 -35.43
N ILE A 738 29.05 37.24 -36.60
CA ILE A 738 28.42 35.94 -36.86
C ILE A 738 28.98 34.85 -35.94
N LYS A 739 30.30 34.82 -35.72
CA LYS A 739 30.94 33.88 -34.78
C LYS A 739 30.41 34.02 -33.37
N THR A 740 30.32 35.27 -32.90
CA THR A 740 29.82 35.56 -31.54
C THR A 740 28.35 35.19 -31.40
N PHE A 741 27.54 35.50 -32.41
CA PHE A 741 26.12 35.17 -32.44
C PHE A 741 25.86 33.66 -32.36
N PHE A 742 26.41 32.86 -33.29
CA PHE A 742 26.15 31.42 -33.32
C PHE A 742 26.77 30.67 -32.14
N ALA A 743 27.93 31.10 -31.64
CA ALA A 743 28.55 30.49 -30.47
C ALA A 743 27.67 30.66 -29.22
N ILE A 744 27.06 31.84 -29.02
CA ILE A 744 26.19 32.09 -27.86
C ILE A 744 24.83 31.44 -28.04
N GLU A 745 24.20 31.59 -29.21
CA GLU A 745 22.83 31.11 -29.44
C GLU A 745 22.74 29.58 -29.31
N LEU A 746 23.68 28.83 -29.89
CA LEU A 746 23.72 27.37 -29.76
C LEU A 746 24.09 26.92 -28.34
N SER A 747 24.90 27.70 -27.62
CA SER A 747 25.18 27.47 -26.21
C SER A 747 23.94 27.68 -25.34
N ALA A 748 23.22 28.78 -25.57
CA ALA A 748 21.98 29.11 -24.87
C ALA A 748 20.90 28.06 -25.15
N PHE A 749 20.78 27.59 -26.39
CA PHE A 749 19.87 26.51 -26.76
C PHE A 749 20.19 25.20 -26.02
N ALA A 750 21.47 24.81 -25.94
CA ALA A 750 21.88 23.60 -25.22
C ALA A 750 21.59 23.69 -23.71
N VAL A 751 21.76 24.86 -23.10
CA VAL A 751 21.41 25.11 -21.69
C VAL A 751 19.89 25.11 -21.49
N ALA A 752 19.13 25.75 -22.40
CA ALA A 752 17.67 25.80 -22.32
C ALA A 752 17.05 24.40 -22.36
N LEU A 753 17.60 23.50 -23.20
CA LEU A 753 17.17 22.10 -23.25
C LEU A 753 17.33 21.37 -21.91
N SER A 754 18.35 21.77 -21.13
CA SER A 754 18.63 21.18 -19.82
C SER A 754 17.68 21.63 -18.72
N VAL A 755 17.02 22.79 -18.87
CA VAL A 755 16.05 23.31 -17.90
C VAL A 755 14.84 22.38 -17.78
N ALA A 756 14.52 21.61 -18.83
CA ALA A 756 13.46 20.60 -18.80
C ALA A 756 13.69 19.51 -17.72
N PHE A 757 14.94 19.29 -17.29
CA PHE A 757 15.29 18.32 -16.24
C PHE A 757 15.36 18.94 -14.82
N ALA A 758 15.13 20.25 -14.68
CA ALA A 758 15.11 20.93 -13.38
C ALA A 758 14.08 20.38 -12.35
N PRO A 759 12.86 19.93 -12.75
CA PRO A 759 11.89 19.37 -11.82
C PRO A 759 12.42 18.14 -11.06
N ASP A 760 13.23 17.31 -11.72
CA ASP A 760 13.81 16.11 -11.12
C ASP A 760 14.76 16.47 -9.97
N ILE A 761 15.55 17.55 -10.11
CA ILE A 761 16.45 18.07 -9.07
C ILE A 761 15.65 18.53 -7.83
N GLY A 762 14.46 19.11 -8.02
CA GLY A 762 13.57 19.52 -6.94
C GLY A 762 13.10 18.35 -6.06
N ARG A 763 12.87 17.18 -6.67
CA ARG A 763 12.44 15.93 -5.99
C ARG A 763 13.57 15.24 -5.22
N VAL A 764 14.82 15.50 -5.57
CA VAL A 764 15.97 14.86 -4.92
C VAL A 764 16.16 15.29 -3.47
N ARG A 765 16.00 16.58 -3.17
CA ARG A 765 16.21 17.10 -1.80
C ARG A 765 15.36 16.39 -0.74
N PRO A 766 14.03 16.26 -0.91
CA PRO A 766 13.22 15.52 0.05
C PRO A 766 13.57 14.03 0.09
N ALA A 767 13.88 13.39 -1.05
CA ALA A 767 14.30 11.99 -1.10
C ALA A 767 15.62 11.73 -0.35
N VAL A 768 16.61 12.62 -0.51
CA VAL A 768 17.88 12.56 0.23
C VAL A 768 17.66 12.75 1.72
N ALA A 769 16.80 13.70 2.11
CA ALA A 769 16.46 13.91 3.52
C ALA A 769 15.75 12.69 4.14
N SER A 770 14.81 12.08 3.42
CA SER A 770 14.12 10.84 3.78
C SER A 770 15.08 9.65 3.96
N ILE A 771 16.03 9.48 3.04
CA ILE A 771 17.04 8.41 3.13
C ILE A 771 17.99 8.65 4.30
N PHE A 772 18.47 9.88 4.50
CA PHE A 772 19.37 10.18 5.60
C PHE A 772 18.68 10.10 6.96
N SER A 773 17.39 10.45 7.06
CA SER A 773 16.65 10.26 8.30
C SER A 773 16.58 8.79 8.70
N MET A 774 16.50 7.86 7.73
CA MET A 774 16.62 6.42 7.98
C MET A 774 18.05 5.96 8.26
N LEU A 775 19.03 6.51 7.55
CA LEU A 775 20.42 6.10 7.68
C LEU A 775 21.06 6.57 8.99
N ASP A 776 20.58 7.71 9.53
CA ASP A 776 21.07 8.33 10.76
C ASP A 776 20.38 7.82 12.03
N LEU A 777 19.43 6.90 11.88
CA LEU A 777 18.85 6.19 13.01
C LEU A 777 19.97 5.46 13.76
N LYS A 778 20.11 5.77 15.05
CA LYS A 778 21.06 5.07 15.93
C LYS A 778 20.67 3.59 15.98
N CYS A 779 21.51 2.73 15.42
CA CYS A 779 21.34 1.30 15.49
C CYS A 779 21.75 0.81 16.88
N GLU A 780 21.03 -0.17 17.42
CA GLU A 780 21.48 -0.88 18.60
C GLU A 780 22.40 -2.02 18.15
N ASP A 781 23.61 -2.07 18.71
CA ASP A 781 24.55 -3.14 18.38
C ASP A 781 24.08 -4.47 19.01
N LEU A 782 23.24 -5.22 18.27
CA LEU A 782 22.74 -6.57 18.60
C LEU A 782 23.84 -7.61 18.87
N SER A 783 25.10 -7.23 18.63
CA SER A 783 26.30 -8.04 18.81
C SER A 783 27.00 -7.84 20.16
N THR A 784 26.66 -6.77 20.88
CA THR A 784 27.24 -6.46 22.19
C THR A 784 26.41 -7.10 23.31
N GLY A 785 27.09 -7.60 24.36
CA GLY A 785 26.44 -8.22 25.52
C GLY A 785 27.08 -9.53 25.98
N ILE A 786 26.61 -10.03 27.11
CA ILE A 786 27.10 -11.26 27.75
C ILE A 786 26.44 -12.48 27.08
N LYS A 787 27.22 -13.54 26.84
CA LYS A 787 26.73 -14.88 26.46
C LYS A 787 26.91 -15.83 27.64
N LEU A 788 25.85 -16.48 28.07
CA LEU A 788 25.95 -17.49 29.12
C LEU A 788 26.47 -18.80 28.52
N LYS A 789 27.41 -19.46 29.22
CA LYS A 789 28.00 -20.75 28.77
C LYS A 789 27.07 -21.94 28.96
N ARG A 790 26.16 -21.87 29.94
CA ARG A 790 25.12 -22.87 30.22
C ARG A 790 23.85 -22.13 30.61
N LEU A 791 22.74 -22.46 29.95
CA LEU A 791 21.42 -21.93 30.25
C LEU A 791 20.60 -23.03 30.93
N LYS A 792 20.09 -22.76 32.13
CA LYS A 792 19.08 -23.61 32.79
C LYS A 792 17.68 -23.24 32.30
N GLY A 793 17.43 -21.96 32.10
CA GLY A 793 16.18 -21.43 31.55
C GLY A 793 15.20 -20.97 32.63
N GLU A 794 15.69 -20.47 33.75
CA GLU A 794 14.86 -19.82 34.79
C GLU A 794 14.59 -18.36 34.39
N VAL A 795 13.32 -17.95 34.34
CA VAL A 795 12.90 -16.58 33.97
C VAL A 795 12.20 -15.91 35.15
N LYS A 796 12.60 -14.69 35.51
CA LYS A 796 12.01 -13.94 36.62
C LYS A 796 11.68 -12.50 36.22
N PHE A 797 10.43 -12.10 36.40
CA PHE A 797 9.96 -10.72 36.25
C PHE A 797 9.95 -10.06 37.64
N GLN A 798 10.58 -8.90 37.77
CA GLN A 798 10.66 -8.14 39.02
C GLN A 798 10.23 -6.68 38.79
N ASN A 799 9.11 -6.32 39.40
CA ASN A 799 8.49 -5.00 39.41
C ASN A 799 8.40 -4.34 38.05
N VAL A 800 8.01 -5.09 37.02
CA VAL A 800 8.07 -4.61 35.64
C VAL A 800 6.93 -3.64 35.36
N HIS A 801 7.31 -2.42 34.98
CA HIS A 801 6.40 -1.38 34.49
C HIS A 801 6.59 -1.19 32.99
N PHE A 802 5.49 -1.14 32.23
CA PHE A 802 5.57 -1.01 30.77
C PHE A 802 4.35 -0.32 30.15
N THR A 803 4.66 0.53 29.17
CA THR A 803 3.71 1.29 28.37
C THR A 803 4.17 1.20 26.91
N TYR A 804 3.27 0.92 25.98
CA TYR A 804 3.64 0.91 24.56
C TYR A 804 3.99 2.33 24.11
N PRO A 805 5.13 2.55 23.44
CA PRO A 805 5.52 3.90 23.06
C PRO A 805 4.58 4.58 22.05
N SER A 806 3.90 3.80 21.21
CA SER A 806 2.90 4.30 20.25
C SER A 806 1.62 4.78 20.96
N ARG A 807 1.41 4.38 22.21
CA ARG A 807 0.22 4.64 23.02
C ARG A 807 0.63 4.98 24.46
N PRO A 808 1.26 6.15 24.68
CA PRO A 808 1.86 6.51 25.97
C PRO A 808 0.83 6.70 27.09
N ASP A 809 -0.44 6.94 26.75
CA ASP A 809 -1.51 7.17 27.71
C ASP A 809 -2.02 5.86 28.34
N SER A 810 -1.73 4.70 27.74
CA SER A 810 -2.21 3.39 28.16
C SER A 810 -1.09 2.54 28.77
N GLN A 811 -1.03 2.50 30.11
CA GLN A 811 -0.07 1.67 30.84
C GLN A 811 -0.54 0.21 30.91
N ILE A 812 0.22 -0.69 30.30
CA ILE A 812 -0.09 -2.12 30.22
C ILE A 812 0.33 -2.86 31.47
N PHE A 813 1.56 -2.64 31.96
CA PHE A 813 2.06 -3.26 33.19
C PHE A 813 2.34 -2.20 34.24
N LYS A 814 1.75 -2.41 35.43
CA LYS A 814 1.91 -1.54 36.60
C LYS A 814 2.92 -2.12 37.58
N ASP A 815 2.84 -3.41 37.91
CA ASP A 815 3.81 -4.05 38.81
C ASP A 815 3.83 -5.56 38.57
N LEU A 816 4.44 -5.98 37.46
CA LEU A 816 4.42 -7.40 37.07
C LEU A 816 5.57 -8.18 37.73
N CYS A 817 5.21 -9.13 38.60
CA CYS A 817 6.13 -9.99 39.35
C CYS A 817 5.75 -11.47 39.26
N PHE A 818 6.60 -12.30 38.67
CA PHE A 818 6.46 -13.77 38.72
C PHE A 818 7.77 -14.48 38.37
N THR A 819 7.86 -15.77 38.70
CA THR A 819 9.03 -16.61 38.41
C THR A 819 8.62 -17.88 37.68
N VAL A 820 9.37 -18.24 36.65
CA VAL A 820 9.21 -19.46 35.85
C VAL A 820 10.44 -20.32 36.06
N GLU A 821 10.24 -21.47 36.68
CA GLU A 821 11.30 -22.43 36.94
C GLU A 821 11.75 -23.15 35.66
N ALA A 822 13.01 -23.56 35.63
CA ALA A 822 13.60 -24.24 34.48
C ALA A 822 12.88 -25.58 34.16
N GLY A 823 12.50 -25.80 32.90
CA GLY A 823 11.88 -27.04 32.42
C GLY A 823 10.40 -27.22 32.79
N LYS A 824 9.79 -26.23 33.44
CA LYS A 824 8.36 -26.22 33.77
C LYS A 824 7.55 -25.46 32.73
N THR A 825 6.26 -25.79 32.63
CA THR A 825 5.28 -25.12 31.76
C THR A 825 4.42 -24.18 32.58
N VAL A 826 4.43 -22.89 32.24
CA VAL A 826 3.67 -21.85 32.92
C VAL A 826 2.64 -21.25 31.96
N ALA A 827 1.37 -21.27 32.34
CA ALA A 827 0.29 -20.69 31.57
C ALA A 827 -0.03 -19.27 32.07
N ILE A 828 -0.20 -18.32 31.14
CA ILE A 828 -0.63 -16.95 31.41
C ILE A 828 -2.05 -16.78 30.88
N VAL A 829 -2.98 -16.46 31.78
CA VAL A 829 -4.42 -16.30 31.50
C VAL A 829 -4.88 -14.93 31.97
N GLY A 830 -5.91 -14.39 31.36
CA GLY A 830 -6.51 -13.10 31.74
C GLY A 830 -7.36 -12.53 30.62
N GLU A 831 -8.06 -11.43 30.88
CA GLU A 831 -8.91 -10.74 29.91
C GLU A 831 -8.13 -10.27 28.67
N SER A 832 -8.82 -10.04 27.56
CA SER A 832 -8.18 -9.48 26.37
C SER A 832 -7.62 -8.08 26.68
N GLY A 833 -6.42 -7.77 26.20
CA GLY A 833 -5.76 -6.48 26.47
C GLY A 833 -5.01 -6.38 27.82
N CYS A 834 -5.05 -7.39 28.70
CA CYS A 834 -4.33 -7.35 29.99
C CYS A 834 -2.79 -7.49 29.90
N GLY A 835 -2.23 -7.62 28.68
CA GLY A 835 -0.79 -7.66 28.43
C GLY A 835 -0.16 -9.05 28.24
N LYS A 836 -0.93 -10.13 28.08
CA LYS A 836 -0.41 -11.51 27.94
C LYS A 836 0.70 -11.65 26.89
N SER A 837 0.44 -11.26 25.64
CA SER A 837 1.43 -11.29 24.55
C SER A 837 2.54 -10.24 24.72
N THR A 838 2.28 -9.17 25.48
CA THR A 838 3.29 -8.16 25.84
C THR A 838 4.37 -8.77 26.74
N ALA A 839 4.03 -9.70 27.65
CA ALA A 839 5.02 -10.39 28.48
C ALA A 839 6.00 -11.23 27.63
N LEU A 840 5.50 -11.94 26.61
CA LEU A 840 6.33 -12.67 25.65
C LEU A 840 7.21 -11.73 24.81
N SER A 841 6.68 -10.56 24.44
CA SER A 841 7.40 -9.55 23.67
C SER A 841 8.54 -8.91 24.47
N LEU A 842 8.34 -8.65 25.77
CA LEU A 842 9.38 -8.18 26.68
C LEU A 842 10.48 -9.23 26.91
N LEU A 843 10.12 -10.51 27.05
CA LEU A 843 11.10 -11.59 27.22
C LEU A 843 11.99 -11.77 25.97
N GLN A 844 11.43 -11.58 24.78
CA GLN A 844 12.18 -11.57 23.51
C GLN A 844 13.02 -10.30 23.31
N ARG A 845 12.94 -9.35 24.25
CA ARG A 845 13.55 -8.03 24.18
C ARG A 845 13.20 -7.33 22.86
N LEU A 846 11.91 -7.36 22.49
CA LEU A 846 11.36 -6.50 21.44
C LEU A 846 11.15 -5.08 21.98
N TYR A 847 10.82 -5.00 23.27
CA TYR A 847 10.74 -3.77 24.05
C TYR A 847 11.53 -3.92 25.35
N ASP A 848 11.99 -2.81 25.90
CA ASP A 848 12.60 -2.76 27.22
C ASP A 848 11.56 -2.26 28.23
N PRO A 849 11.51 -2.83 29.45
CA PRO A 849 10.67 -2.29 30.52
C PRO A 849 11.17 -0.90 30.96
N GLN A 850 10.22 -0.01 31.31
CA GLN A 850 10.51 1.35 31.77
C GLN A 850 11.12 1.34 33.17
N ASP A 851 10.50 0.58 34.06
CA ASP A 851 10.96 0.31 35.42
C ASP A 851 10.91 -1.20 35.71
N GLY A 852 11.71 -1.65 36.68
CA GLY A 852 11.92 -3.06 36.97
C GLY A 852 12.92 -3.77 36.05
N CYS A 853 13.09 -5.07 36.26
CA CYS A 853 14.02 -5.91 35.50
C CYS A 853 13.47 -7.31 35.22
N ILE A 854 13.93 -7.90 34.11
CA ILE A 854 13.62 -9.27 33.73
C ILE A 854 14.93 -10.05 33.75
N LEU A 855 15.02 -11.05 34.62
CA LEU A 855 16.22 -11.85 34.84
C LEU A 855 16.07 -13.20 34.14
N LEU A 856 17.09 -13.60 33.39
CA LEU A 856 17.27 -14.94 32.85
C LEU A 856 18.47 -15.60 33.53
N ASP A 857 18.26 -16.69 34.26
CA ASP A 857 19.28 -17.36 35.09
C ASP A 857 20.05 -16.37 35.99
N LYS A 858 19.32 -15.43 36.63
CA LYS A 858 19.82 -14.35 37.51
C LYS A 858 20.56 -13.19 36.82
N VAL A 859 20.62 -13.16 35.49
CA VAL A 859 21.23 -12.06 34.73
C VAL A 859 20.14 -11.28 34.01
N ASP A 860 20.17 -9.94 34.11
CA ASP A 860 19.21 -9.09 33.41
C ASP A 860 19.33 -9.25 31.88
N ILE A 861 18.20 -9.44 31.21
CA ILE A 861 18.11 -9.54 29.74
C ILE A 861 18.68 -8.30 29.03
N LYS A 862 18.72 -7.13 29.68
CA LYS A 862 19.35 -5.91 29.14
C LYS A 862 20.86 -6.07 28.94
N GLN A 863 21.53 -6.89 29.76
CA GLN A 863 22.98 -7.14 29.69
C GLN A 863 23.35 -8.27 28.71
N LEU A 864 22.38 -9.11 28.34
CA LEU A 864 22.59 -10.23 27.43
C LEU A 864 22.68 -9.76 25.98
N GLN A 865 23.41 -10.53 25.16
CA GLN A 865 23.42 -10.29 23.73
C GLN A 865 22.08 -10.72 23.09
N VAL A 866 21.38 -9.80 22.44
CA VAL A 866 20.04 -10.01 21.85
C VAL A 866 20.00 -11.17 20.86
N ARG A 867 20.96 -11.25 19.92
CA ARG A 867 21.02 -12.35 18.94
C ARG A 867 21.23 -13.72 19.59
N TRP A 868 21.94 -13.77 20.71
CA TRP A 868 22.13 -15.02 21.46
C TRP A 868 20.87 -15.38 22.25
N LEU A 869 20.25 -14.41 22.94
CA LEU A 869 19.00 -14.58 23.68
C LEU A 869 17.89 -15.17 22.78
N ARG A 870 17.64 -14.55 21.62
CA ARG A 870 16.61 -15.00 20.66
C ARG A 870 16.93 -16.33 19.99
N ARG A 871 18.18 -16.79 20.01
CA ARG A 871 18.54 -18.16 19.57
C ARG A 871 18.16 -19.22 20.60
N GLN A 872 18.10 -18.87 21.89
CA GLN A 872 17.68 -19.78 22.95
C GLN A 872 16.15 -19.89 23.10
N ILE A 873 15.41 -19.03 22.40
CA ILE A 873 13.96 -18.91 22.45
C ILE A 873 13.34 -19.44 21.15
N GLY A 874 12.38 -20.35 21.25
CA GLY A 874 11.49 -20.73 20.17
C GLY A 874 10.15 -20.01 20.30
N LEU A 875 9.69 -19.34 19.25
CA LEU A 875 8.39 -18.66 19.24
C LEU A 875 7.44 -19.36 18.28
N VAL A 876 6.22 -19.63 18.77
CA VAL A 876 5.08 -20.04 17.94
C VAL A 876 3.97 -19.00 18.15
N SER A 877 3.71 -18.20 17.11
CA SER A 877 2.72 -17.13 17.13
C SER A 877 1.31 -17.63 16.81
N GLN A 878 0.30 -16.82 17.15
CA GLN A 878 -1.11 -17.07 16.86
C GLN A 878 -1.35 -17.32 15.36
N GLU A 879 -0.82 -16.45 14.50
CA GLU A 879 -0.86 -16.60 13.04
C GLU A 879 0.52 -16.95 12.43
N PRO A 880 0.75 -18.21 12.05
CA PRO A 880 2.04 -18.66 11.52
C PRO A 880 2.28 -18.13 10.11
N PHE A 881 3.38 -17.39 9.94
CA PHE A 881 3.80 -16.90 8.61
C PHE A 881 4.80 -17.84 7.95
N LEU A 882 4.52 -18.17 6.69
CA LEU A 882 5.42 -18.90 5.81
C LEU A 882 5.90 -17.95 4.72
N PHE A 883 7.22 -17.93 4.50
CA PHE A 883 7.81 -17.23 3.37
C PHE A 883 7.40 -17.93 2.07
N ASN A 884 7.29 -17.18 0.97
CA ASN A 884 7.01 -17.68 -0.38
C ASN A 884 8.21 -18.50 -0.94
N ASP A 885 8.51 -19.63 -0.30
CA ASP A 885 9.66 -20.49 -0.56
C ASP A 885 9.28 -21.96 -0.27
N THR A 886 10.22 -22.89 -0.38
CA THR A 886 9.97 -24.30 -0.08
C THR A 886 9.71 -24.53 1.41
N ILE A 887 9.03 -25.63 1.76
CA ILE A 887 8.83 -26.02 3.16
C ILE A 887 10.20 -26.23 3.84
N ARG A 888 11.16 -26.84 3.15
CA ARG A 888 12.55 -27.00 3.62
C ARG A 888 13.18 -25.65 3.97
N ALA A 889 13.10 -24.65 3.09
CA ALA A 889 13.66 -23.32 3.34
C ALA A 889 12.98 -22.62 4.52
N ASN A 890 11.66 -22.77 4.64
CA ASN A 890 10.87 -22.25 5.75
C ASN A 890 11.27 -22.86 7.10
N ILE A 891 11.58 -24.16 7.15
CA ILE A 891 12.03 -24.84 8.37
C ILE A 891 13.50 -24.48 8.66
N LYS A 892 14.38 -24.49 7.63
CA LYS A 892 15.80 -24.07 7.73
C LYS A 892 15.95 -22.65 8.25
N TYR A 893 14.97 -21.77 7.97
CA TYR A 893 14.93 -20.42 8.51
C TYR A 893 15.07 -20.38 10.04
N GLY A 894 14.63 -21.44 10.72
CA GLY A 894 14.88 -21.68 12.14
C GLY A 894 16.36 -21.63 12.51
N LEU A 895 17.31 -22.23 11.80
CA LEU A 895 18.69 -22.33 12.30
C LEU A 895 19.46 -21.01 12.43
N GLY A 896 19.02 -19.98 11.73
CA GLY A 896 19.87 -18.84 11.46
C GLY A 896 20.78 -19.15 10.26
N GLY A 897 20.99 -18.21 9.34
CA GLY A 897 21.72 -18.45 8.07
C GLY A 897 23.21 -18.86 8.17
N ASP A 898 23.71 -19.26 9.35
CA ASP A 898 25.10 -19.62 9.61
C ASP A 898 25.35 -21.16 9.64
N SER A 899 24.31 -22.01 9.70
CA SER A 899 24.47 -23.48 9.75
C SER A 899 23.66 -24.22 8.69
N ASP A 900 24.27 -25.27 8.13
CA ASP A 900 23.58 -26.17 7.21
C ASP A 900 22.67 -27.12 7.98
N LEU A 901 21.46 -27.31 7.45
CA LEU A 901 20.45 -28.20 7.99
C LEU A 901 20.73 -29.61 7.46
N SER A 902 21.04 -30.55 8.36
CA SER A 902 21.09 -31.97 7.99
C SER A 902 19.67 -32.48 7.71
N GLU A 903 19.52 -33.41 6.76
CA GLU A 903 18.22 -34.07 6.50
C GLU A 903 17.67 -34.73 7.77
N GLU A 904 18.55 -35.32 8.60
CA GLU A 904 18.15 -35.95 9.86
C GLU A 904 17.57 -34.95 10.87
N GLU A 905 18.05 -33.71 10.89
CA GLU A 905 17.52 -32.66 11.77
C GLU A 905 16.19 -32.12 11.25
N LEU A 906 16.07 -31.98 9.92
CA LEU A 906 14.82 -31.58 9.27
C LEU A 906 13.69 -32.59 9.55
N HIS A 907 13.97 -33.88 9.37
CA HIS A 907 13.02 -34.96 9.61
C HIS A 907 12.64 -35.03 11.08
N ARG A 908 13.61 -35.00 12.01
CA ARG A 908 13.33 -34.99 13.46
C ARG A 908 12.45 -33.82 13.88
N ALA A 909 12.73 -32.60 13.42
CA ALA A 909 11.90 -31.45 13.75
C ALA A 909 10.48 -31.55 13.16
N ALA A 910 10.34 -32.10 11.96
CA ALA A 910 9.05 -32.34 11.34
C ALA A 910 8.25 -33.46 12.01
N GLU A 911 8.92 -34.47 12.59
CA GLU A 911 8.29 -35.54 13.38
C GLU A 911 7.77 -35.01 14.72
N ILE A 912 8.60 -34.25 15.46
CA ILE A 912 8.18 -33.59 16.71
C ILE A 912 6.93 -32.73 16.49
N ALA A 913 6.89 -32.02 15.37
CA ALA A 913 5.77 -31.16 15.01
C ALA A 913 4.57 -31.88 14.38
N ASN A 914 4.56 -33.22 14.30
CA ASN A 914 3.54 -34.02 13.59
C ASN A 914 3.31 -33.56 12.13
N ALA A 915 4.33 -32.99 11.49
CA ALA A 915 4.26 -32.42 10.16
C ALA A 915 4.72 -33.39 9.06
N HIS A 916 5.60 -34.34 9.40
CA HIS A 916 6.21 -35.24 8.42
C HIS A 916 5.18 -35.99 7.55
N LYS A 917 4.12 -36.54 8.15
CA LYS A 917 3.11 -37.33 7.43
C LYS A 917 2.41 -36.55 6.30
N PHE A 918 2.03 -35.30 6.55
CA PHE A 918 1.33 -34.50 5.55
C PHE A 918 2.30 -33.83 4.57
N ILE A 919 3.53 -33.51 5.00
CA ILE A 919 4.55 -32.99 4.08
C ILE A 919 4.89 -34.06 3.06
N SER A 920 5.09 -35.31 3.50
CA SER A 920 5.41 -36.44 2.62
C SER A 920 4.26 -36.82 1.66
N SER A 921 3.01 -36.46 1.96
CA SER A 921 1.89 -36.68 1.03
C SER A 921 1.77 -35.60 -0.05
N LEU A 922 2.52 -34.50 0.04
CA LEU A 922 2.55 -33.48 -1.00
C LEU A 922 3.34 -33.98 -2.23
N PRO A 923 2.97 -33.56 -3.46
CA PRO A 923 3.60 -34.03 -4.71
C PRO A 923 5.12 -33.82 -4.79
N SER A 924 5.67 -32.84 -4.04
CA SER A 924 7.11 -32.55 -4.01
C SER A 924 7.69 -32.61 -2.59
N GLY A 925 6.97 -33.22 -1.64
CA GLY A 925 7.43 -33.35 -0.26
C GLY A 925 7.87 -32.01 0.36
N TYR A 926 9.09 -31.98 0.89
CA TYR A 926 9.71 -30.80 1.49
C TYR A 926 10.08 -29.69 0.48
N GLU A 927 10.16 -30.01 -0.82
CA GLU A 927 10.44 -29.05 -1.90
C GLU A 927 9.17 -28.37 -2.44
N SER A 928 7.99 -28.72 -1.89
CA SER A 928 6.77 -28.01 -2.23
C SER A 928 6.86 -26.54 -1.83
N THR A 929 6.62 -25.64 -2.80
CA THR A 929 6.58 -24.20 -2.57
C THR A 929 5.29 -23.81 -1.85
N VAL A 930 5.41 -23.08 -0.75
CA VAL A 930 4.29 -22.58 0.07
C VAL A 930 4.22 -21.06 0.02
N GLY A 931 3.11 -20.49 0.51
CA GLY A 931 2.86 -19.05 0.52
C GLY A 931 1.75 -18.65 -0.46
N GLU A 932 1.62 -17.35 -0.76
CA GLU A 932 0.49 -16.82 -1.55
C GLU A 932 0.43 -17.38 -2.98
N LYS A 933 1.59 -17.71 -3.55
CA LYS A 933 1.73 -18.27 -4.90
C LYS A 933 1.92 -19.81 -4.91
N GLY A 934 1.99 -20.42 -3.73
CA GLY A 934 2.30 -21.84 -3.54
C GLY A 934 1.07 -22.70 -3.22
N VAL A 935 1.31 -23.90 -2.70
CA VAL A 935 0.25 -24.78 -2.19
C VAL A 935 -0.42 -24.09 -0.99
N GLN A 936 -1.75 -24.01 -1.01
CA GLN A 936 -2.51 -23.49 0.11
C GLN A 936 -2.59 -24.56 1.21
N LEU A 937 -2.08 -24.20 2.39
CA LEU A 937 -2.10 -25.05 3.58
C LEU A 937 -3.19 -24.59 4.55
N SER A 938 -3.79 -25.53 5.29
CA SER A 938 -4.72 -25.21 6.37
C SER A 938 -4.02 -24.47 7.51
N GLY A 939 -4.77 -23.77 8.37
CA GLY A 939 -4.22 -23.10 9.55
C GLY A 939 -3.38 -24.04 10.41
N GLY A 940 -3.88 -25.25 10.68
CA GLY A 940 -3.19 -26.24 11.50
C GLY A 940 -1.94 -26.83 10.85
N GLN A 941 -1.93 -26.95 9.52
CA GLN A 941 -0.72 -27.34 8.78
C GLN A 941 0.35 -26.25 8.84
N LYS A 942 -0.03 -24.97 8.69
CA LYS A 942 0.91 -23.86 8.82
C LYS A 942 1.49 -23.79 10.24
N GLN A 943 0.67 -24.04 11.26
CA GLN A 943 1.09 -24.03 12.65
C GLN A 943 2.11 -25.13 12.95
N ARG A 944 1.89 -26.34 12.45
CA ARG A 944 2.86 -27.44 12.55
C ARG A 944 4.20 -27.12 11.86
N ILE A 945 4.20 -26.43 10.72
CA ILE A 945 5.45 -25.97 10.08
C ILE A 945 6.16 -24.92 10.94
N ALA A 946 5.41 -24.02 11.58
CA ALA A 946 5.98 -23.03 12.51
C ALA A 946 6.58 -23.71 13.77
N ILE A 947 5.93 -24.73 14.31
CA ILE A 947 6.47 -25.57 15.40
C ILE A 947 7.76 -26.25 14.95
N ALA A 948 7.78 -26.87 13.76
CA ALA A 948 8.99 -27.48 13.21
C ALA A 948 10.12 -26.44 13.07
N ARG A 949 9.82 -25.23 12.55
CA ARG A 949 10.78 -24.12 12.44
C ARG A 949 11.36 -23.71 13.81
N ALA A 950 10.54 -23.69 14.86
CA ALA A 950 11.01 -23.41 16.22
C ALA A 950 11.89 -24.56 16.76
N MET A 951 11.51 -25.82 16.51
CA MET A 951 12.17 -27.01 17.04
C MET A 951 13.52 -27.33 16.40
N VAL A 952 13.75 -26.95 15.15
CA VAL A 952 15.07 -27.14 14.52
C VAL A 952 16.19 -26.44 15.31
N ARG A 953 15.89 -25.34 16.02
CA ARG A 953 16.87 -24.63 16.87
C ARG A 953 17.23 -25.37 18.16
N ASP A 954 16.45 -26.37 18.54
CA ASP A 954 16.45 -26.96 19.88
C ASP A 954 16.50 -25.91 21.02
N PRO A 955 15.46 -25.04 21.11
CA PRO A 955 15.47 -23.93 22.06
C PRO A 955 15.34 -24.44 23.50
N ARG A 956 15.90 -23.70 24.45
CA ARG A 956 15.75 -23.98 25.89
C ARG A 956 14.47 -23.39 26.48
N ILE A 957 13.98 -22.33 25.85
CA ILE A 957 12.75 -21.63 26.24
C ILE A 957 11.81 -21.67 25.05
N LEU A 958 10.57 -22.09 25.27
CA LEU A 958 9.51 -22.13 24.27
C LEU A 958 8.41 -21.12 24.65
N LEU A 959 8.05 -20.25 23.71
CA LEU A 959 7.00 -19.25 23.85
C LEU A 959 5.86 -19.59 22.89
N LEU A 960 4.70 -19.84 23.46
CA LEU A 960 3.49 -20.19 22.73
C LEU A 960 2.48 -19.05 22.93
N ASP A 961 2.21 -18.30 21.86
CA ASP A 961 1.28 -17.17 21.88
C ASP A 961 -0.02 -17.56 21.17
N GLU A 962 -1.03 -18.00 21.92
CA GLU A 962 -2.34 -18.39 21.41
C GLU A 962 -2.32 -19.37 20.23
N ALA A 963 -1.42 -20.35 20.28
CA ALA A 963 -1.10 -21.20 19.14
C ALA A 963 -2.27 -22.07 18.60
N THR A 964 -3.41 -22.13 19.27
CA THR A 964 -4.60 -22.93 18.90
C THR A 964 -5.86 -22.11 18.61
N SER A 965 -5.82 -20.77 18.67
CA SER A 965 -7.04 -19.93 18.67
C SER A 965 -7.84 -19.91 17.35
N ALA A 966 -7.25 -20.32 16.23
CA ALA A 966 -7.86 -20.22 14.89
C ALA A 966 -7.97 -21.57 14.14
N LEU A 967 -8.17 -22.67 14.87
CA LEU A 967 -8.13 -24.04 14.33
C LEU A 967 -9.47 -24.77 14.48
N ASP A 968 -9.79 -25.59 13.47
CA ASP A 968 -10.85 -26.59 13.54
C ASP A 968 -10.46 -27.68 14.56
N SER A 969 -11.43 -28.30 15.24
CA SER A 969 -11.22 -29.25 16.34
C SER A 969 -10.29 -30.43 16.00
N GLU A 970 -10.40 -31.01 14.80
CA GLU A 970 -9.50 -32.09 14.35
C GLU A 970 -8.06 -31.59 14.14
N SER A 971 -7.91 -30.39 13.54
CA SER A 971 -6.59 -29.78 13.32
C SER A 971 -5.93 -29.34 14.63
N GLU A 972 -6.73 -28.91 15.60
CA GLU A 972 -6.30 -28.49 16.92
C GLU A 972 -5.66 -29.64 17.69
N LEU A 973 -6.31 -30.81 17.76
CA LEU A 973 -5.76 -31.97 18.47
C LEU A 973 -4.35 -32.33 17.98
N HIS A 974 -4.14 -32.29 16.66
CA HIS A 974 -2.82 -32.55 16.07
C HIS A 974 -1.78 -31.48 16.41
N VAL A 975 -2.18 -30.21 16.49
CA VAL A 975 -1.31 -29.09 16.88
C VAL A 975 -1.00 -29.14 18.37
N GLN A 976 -1.98 -29.42 19.23
CA GLN A 976 -1.80 -29.54 20.68
C GLN A 976 -0.83 -30.67 21.02
N ASN A 977 -1.01 -31.86 20.43
CA ASN A 977 -0.06 -32.97 20.59
C ASN A 977 1.35 -32.58 20.13
N ALA A 978 1.49 -31.78 19.07
CA ALA A 978 2.79 -31.29 18.62
C ALA A 978 3.42 -30.28 19.60
N LEU A 979 2.60 -29.42 20.22
CA LEU A 979 3.05 -28.47 21.24
C LEU A 979 3.48 -29.16 22.54
N GLU A 980 2.75 -30.19 22.97
CA GLU A 980 3.12 -31.00 24.14
C GLU A 980 4.44 -31.72 23.91
N ASN A 981 4.62 -32.38 22.76
CA ASN A 981 5.89 -33.01 22.37
C ASN A 981 7.04 -32.00 22.31
N ALA A 982 6.79 -30.78 21.83
CA ALA A 982 7.78 -29.71 21.78
C ALA A 982 8.16 -29.18 23.18
N ALA A 983 7.22 -29.17 24.13
CA ALA A 983 7.44 -28.64 25.48
C ALA A 983 8.29 -29.55 26.38
N ILE A 984 8.36 -30.86 26.09
CA ILE A 984 9.10 -31.83 26.93
C ILE A 984 10.57 -31.41 27.08
N GLY A 985 11.00 -31.21 28.33
CA GLY A 985 12.38 -30.87 28.69
C GLY A 985 12.78 -29.41 28.45
N ARG A 986 11.82 -28.50 28.21
CA ARG A 986 12.06 -27.07 27.92
C ARG A 986 11.24 -26.19 28.85
N THR A 987 11.76 -25.01 29.21
CA THR A 987 10.96 -24.02 29.93
C THR A 987 9.92 -23.44 28.97
N THR A 988 8.64 -23.58 29.28
CA THR A 988 7.58 -23.19 28.34
C THR A 988 6.67 -22.13 28.96
N LEU A 989 6.53 -20.96 28.31
CA LEU A 989 5.46 -20.00 28.61
C LEU A 989 4.36 -20.14 27.56
N VAL A 990 3.13 -20.35 28.02
CA VAL A 990 1.95 -20.46 27.16
C VAL A 990 0.99 -19.34 27.49
N VAL A 991 0.72 -18.48 26.51
CA VAL A 991 -0.45 -17.60 26.55
C VAL A 991 -1.61 -18.41 25.99
N ALA A 992 -2.53 -18.80 26.86
CA ALA A 992 -3.63 -19.67 26.51
C ALA A 992 -4.96 -18.94 26.67
N HIS A 993 -5.83 -19.15 25.68
CA HIS A 993 -7.23 -18.74 25.71
C HIS A 993 -8.17 -19.95 25.88
N ARG A 994 -7.64 -21.18 25.79
CA ARG A 994 -8.40 -22.44 25.88
C ARG A 994 -8.00 -23.20 27.13
N LEU A 995 -8.98 -23.77 27.82
CA LEU A 995 -8.79 -24.51 29.08
C LEU A 995 -7.87 -25.72 28.95
N GLY A 996 -7.98 -26.47 27.84
CA GLY A 996 -7.21 -27.69 27.62
C GLY A 996 -5.68 -27.49 27.71
N THR A 997 -5.17 -26.36 27.21
CA THR A 997 -3.75 -26.00 27.30
C THR A 997 -3.34 -25.47 28.67
N VAL A 998 -4.28 -24.93 29.46
CA VAL A 998 -4.03 -24.38 30.80
C VAL A 998 -3.98 -25.49 31.85
N ARG A 999 -4.84 -26.52 31.74
CA ARG A 999 -4.97 -27.60 32.72
C ARG A 999 -3.68 -28.40 32.91
N ASN A 1000 -2.93 -28.62 31.82
CA ASN A 1000 -1.68 -29.38 31.83
C ASN A 1000 -0.47 -28.52 32.26
N ALA A 1001 -0.67 -27.24 32.60
CA ALA A 1001 0.41 -26.37 33.05
C ALA A 1001 0.80 -26.66 34.51
N SER A 1002 2.10 -26.64 34.79
CA SER A 1002 2.62 -26.83 36.14
C SER A 1002 2.37 -25.64 37.08
N MET A 1003 2.12 -24.47 36.51
CA MET A 1003 1.73 -23.26 37.24
C MET A 1003 0.93 -22.36 36.29
N ILE A 1004 -0.06 -21.67 36.83
CA ILE A 1004 -0.94 -20.77 36.10
C ILE A 1004 -0.82 -19.39 36.75
N ILE A 1005 -0.75 -18.35 35.92
CA ILE A 1005 -0.65 -16.95 36.31
C ILE A 1005 -1.86 -16.23 35.72
N VAL A 1006 -2.69 -15.64 36.57
CA VAL A 1006 -3.83 -14.84 36.14
C VAL A 1006 -3.47 -13.35 36.19
N LEU A 1007 -3.55 -12.69 35.04
CA LEU A 1007 -3.27 -11.26 34.87
C LEU A 1007 -4.56 -10.44 34.86
N LYS A 1008 -4.61 -9.40 35.71
CA LYS A 1008 -5.67 -8.40 35.73
C LYS A 1008 -5.07 -7.00 35.81
N ASN A 1009 -5.50 -6.09 34.94
CA ASN A 1009 -5.06 -4.69 34.90
C ASN A 1009 -3.53 -4.48 34.97
N GLY A 1010 -2.76 -5.40 34.37
CA GLY A 1010 -1.31 -5.30 34.32
C GLY A 1010 -0.53 -5.82 35.53
N CYS A 1011 -1.19 -6.51 36.46
CA CYS A 1011 -0.58 -7.16 37.64
C CYS A 1011 -0.96 -8.64 37.72
N VAL A 1012 -0.18 -9.42 38.48
CA VAL A 1012 -0.54 -10.80 38.81
C VAL A 1012 -1.59 -10.78 39.92
N ALA A 1013 -2.80 -11.24 39.62
CA ALA A 1013 -3.90 -11.34 40.57
C ALA A 1013 -3.80 -12.65 41.38
N GLU A 1014 -3.56 -13.77 40.69
CA GLU A 1014 -3.51 -15.11 41.28
C GLU A 1014 -2.41 -15.94 40.63
N GLN A 1015 -1.81 -16.84 41.40
CA GLN A 1015 -0.82 -17.80 40.93
C GLN A 1015 -0.94 -19.13 41.69
N GLY A 1016 -0.85 -20.25 41.00
CA GLY A 1016 -0.96 -21.58 41.61
C GLY A 1016 -1.08 -22.69 40.57
N THR A 1017 -1.27 -23.92 41.04
CA THR A 1017 -1.67 -25.04 40.19
C THR A 1017 -3.16 -24.96 39.83
N HIS A 1018 -3.58 -25.72 38.81
CA HIS A 1018 -4.99 -25.77 38.41
C HIS A 1018 -5.92 -26.13 39.57
N GLU A 1019 -5.54 -27.13 40.39
CA GLU A 1019 -6.36 -27.59 41.52
C GLU A 1019 -6.41 -26.55 42.66
N GLU A 1020 -5.28 -25.89 42.97
CA GLU A 1020 -5.21 -24.86 44.02
C GLU A 1020 -6.03 -23.62 43.67
N LEU A 1021 -5.97 -23.17 42.41
CA LEU A 1021 -6.69 -21.97 41.97
C LEU A 1021 -8.21 -22.24 41.82
N LEU A 1022 -8.60 -23.49 41.57
CA LEU A 1022 -10.00 -23.88 41.46
C LEU A 1022 -10.67 -24.08 42.83
N ALA A 1023 -9.88 -24.41 43.86
CA ALA A 1023 -10.34 -24.50 45.25
C ALA A 1023 -10.76 -23.14 45.85
N HIS A 1024 -10.25 -22.03 45.31
CA HIS A 1024 -10.71 -20.68 45.67
C HIS A 1024 -11.98 -20.33 44.89
N GLU A 1025 -13.15 -20.61 45.46
CA GLU A 1025 -14.45 -20.44 44.78
C GLU A 1025 -14.76 -19.00 44.32
N ASP A 1026 -14.25 -17.98 45.02
CA ASP A 1026 -14.38 -16.55 44.66
C ASP A 1026 -13.17 -16.02 43.85
N GLY A 1027 -12.25 -16.91 43.45
CA GLY A 1027 -11.05 -16.55 42.70
C GLY A 1027 -11.35 -16.17 41.24
N LEU A 1028 -10.52 -15.29 40.68
CA LEU A 1028 -10.59 -14.86 39.28
C LEU A 1028 -10.34 -16.04 38.33
N TYR A 1029 -9.43 -16.95 38.67
CA TYR A 1029 -9.22 -18.17 37.89
C TYR A 1029 -10.44 -19.09 37.95
N ALA A 1030 -10.98 -19.36 39.14
CA ALA A 1030 -12.18 -20.19 39.29
C ALA A 1030 -13.37 -19.57 38.57
N THR A 1031 -13.48 -18.24 38.53
CA THR A 1031 -14.49 -17.53 37.75
C THR A 1031 -14.27 -17.72 36.25
N LEU A 1032 -13.03 -17.53 35.75
CA LEU A 1032 -12.69 -17.81 34.35
C LEU A 1032 -12.98 -19.27 33.99
N VAL A 1033 -12.59 -20.23 34.83
CA VAL A 1033 -12.86 -21.65 34.60
C VAL A 1033 -14.36 -21.94 34.68
N ARG A 1034 -15.12 -21.35 35.60
CA ARG A 1034 -16.58 -21.55 35.70
C ARG A 1034 -17.32 -20.94 34.51
N ILE A 1035 -16.91 -19.76 34.06
CA ILE A 1035 -17.40 -19.18 32.81
C ILE A 1035 -17.00 -20.09 31.64
N SER A 1036 -15.82 -20.73 31.72
CA SER A 1036 -15.36 -21.72 30.76
C SER A 1036 -15.83 -23.18 31.02
N SER A 1037 -16.64 -23.47 32.04
CA SER A 1037 -16.97 -24.86 32.43
C SER A 1037 -18.46 -25.06 32.69
N LYS A 1038 -19.23 -24.00 33.01
CA LYS A 1038 -20.70 -24.01 32.94
C LYS A 1038 -21.19 -24.25 31.52
N THR A 1039 -20.34 -23.95 30.57
CA THR A 1039 -20.51 -24.14 29.14
C THR A 1039 -20.08 -25.55 28.74
N GLU A 1040 -19.13 -26.19 29.44
CA GLU A 1040 -18.87 -27.64 29.30
C GLU A 1040 -19.86 -28.55 30.07
N THR A 1041 -20.37 -28.19 31.26
CA THR A 1041 -21.20 -29.08 32.11
C THR A 1041 -22.69 -29.14 31.73
N SER A 1042 -23.21 -28.16 30.97
CA SER A 1042 -24.52 -28.27 30.29
C SER A 1042 -24.58 -29.47 29.33
N THR A 1043 -23.43 -30.01 28.92
CA THR A 1043 -23.32 -31.18 28.03
C THR A 1043 -23.38 -32.53 28.75
N ALA A 1044 -23.27 -32.58 30.09
CA ALA A 1044 -23.22 -33.83 30.86
C ALA A 1044 -24.56 -34.22 31.52
N GLU A 1045 -25.55 -33.33 31.58
CA GLU A 1045 -26.88 -33.62 32.12
C GLU A 1045 -27.91 -34.06 31.04
N VAL A 1046 -27.50 -34.19 29.78
CA VAL A 1046 -28.29 -34.83 28.71
C VAL A 1046 -27.47 -35.96 28.08
N SER A 1047 -27.26 -37.02 28.85
CA SER A 1047 -26.84 -38.34 28.37
C SER A 1047 -27.78 -39.40 28.91
#